data_AF-A0A6A7L7B8-F1
#
_entry.id   AF-A0A6A7L7B8-F1
#
_cell.length_a   1.000
_cell.length_b   1.000
_cell.length_c   1.000
_cell.angle_alpha   90.00
_cell.angle_beta   90.00
_cell.angle_gamma   90.00
#
_symmetry.space_group_name_H-M   'P 1'
#
loop_
_entity.id
_entity.type
_entity.pdbx_description
1 polymer ?
#
loop_
_entity_poly.entity_id
_entity_poly.type
_entity_poly.pdbx_seq_one_letter_code
_entity_poly.pdbx_strand_id
1 'polypeptide(L)'
;MTDPSVSLILHAARWPGGDRLAALRGLVEQAVGEGVEVIRAHDDPRQPRGAAARINEATRQASGAWILVADPAFEWTAGDLAVLIAATRIKAEPDLLVLAPSDQVQDARLQSSGASAPGNREPGGGIDPVKHLCAAYVDTVAGVAHRAPLDPPLWIISRRAFESLGGLDDRLWSVGAVADLAARARALGTVVRTVGPMGHQTGPDAYPLAPHVREFLMWRNPLITAVKTMALDELADVLAHETTAALLAAWRAGGIEAGALRFGGPWGERSLLSRLRARVRGVAPSTPWPKNEAATAIPLLALHSFLDELLKEGSGVRGQGSEGVRDQESEIEGRAASSDAHLHSQVEFGRAHPPKPSESGLVSPKRSEGGTPPRVSVIVVNWNGHEYLRDCFVSLRQSDYPDEQLDLICVDNGSTDGSQALLAQELPEVRLVQLPENHGFTAANAAGVEAAAGDILLFLNNDMRVEPDAVRRLVEALDEQHACVAARVLSWDGKRIDFVSGTSTFEAFGAQERYGKPNALEYLGGGETFFANGGAFAITRAAYMASGGFDSSFFAYYDDVDLGWRVRIAGYRIRTVLDAIVYHRHGGTSGRYPDGQKQYLMQRNALWTVLKNYEARTLRGVLPCALLLAARRITHDLTLMRGTRFAQALRPWLGRRGQSRPAPVYDIGPAEAPEARLIADLPVAAFAAAGIALSDLPRVAEERAVVQRARRVPDHVVLPQLGRGLEPPGQLNARTSYRKLHEALLDRFAIPLVICSRPRLLIVTHEALKDQMSGPAIRALEMGRALASVARVTIAAPTGTTLRDDRCAIVPYDEGRSIGLRKLAEEADIVVAWGFAFNKYPYLSTVLVPLVVDLYCPFTLEYLEQHGAEVRPGAEARTAEIERTARQILDIQNHQLGIGDFFICASERQRDFWIGALHTAGRVNPRTIAADSSLRTLIDVVPFGVPDRDADSFEREVARARGVATEAARLEGENERPRRVLKGVHPAIGLDDTLLLWGGSLLDWQDPHTLIRAVAQLVDSGRRDVKLFFMGVKHPNPVVLPMKVVASSIDLARALGLLDTHVFFNDWVPYDDRAAYLLEADLGVSTHLAHLETRFSFRTRMLDYIWARLPIVCTAGDYFADLVAARGLGSVVSPGDVDQLATAIASLMDDDRARAEAAANCAVLAEELRWSRVVEPMRRFCEAPHFAADRARSVAGLRARLQHAYRVSKLVKRTVLQMGISERQFEAFKQLAPVRYGMSVRNRLTMFRARRGT
;
A
#
# COMPACT_ATOMS: atom_id res chain seq x y z
N MET A 1 3.63 -43.60 -35.61
CA MET A 1 4.83 -42.79 -35.89
C MET A 1 5.51 -43.45 -37.05
N THR A 2 5.67 -42.75 -38.16
CA THR A 2 6.18 -43.32 -39.42
C THR A 2 7.63 -42.94 -39.72
N ASP A 3 8.31 -42.21 -38.82
CA ASP A 3 9.74 -41.91 -38.94
C ASP A 3 10.42 -41.87 -37.54
N PRO A 4 11.36 -42.79 -37.25
CA PRO A 4 12.11 -42.84 -36.00
C PRO A 4 13.49 -42.14 -36.08
N SER A 5 13.73 -41.26 -37.05
CA SER A 5 15.02 -40.55 -37.16
C SER A 5 15.31 -39.66 -35.95
N VAL A 6 16.40 -39.95 -35.24
CA VAL A 6 16.92 -39.18 -34.10
C VAL A 6 18.29 -38.62 -34.49
N SER A 7 18.48 -37.31 -34.31
CA SER A 7 19.81 -36.69 -34.35
C SER A 7 20.32 -36.51 -32.92
N LEU A 8 21.52 -37.04 -32.66
CA LEU A 8 22.21 -36.91 -31.38
C LEU A 8 23.14 -35.69 -31.42
N ILE A 9 22.88 -34.71 -30.57
CA ILE A 9 23.76 -33.55 -30.36
C ILE A 9 24.60 -33.80 -29.12
N LEU A 10 25.91 -33.89 -29.30
CA LEU A 10 26.87 -33.98 -28.20
C LEU A 10 27.38 -32.58 -27.86
N HIS A 11 27.09 -32.11 -26.64
CA HIS A 11 27.54 -30.81 -26.16
C HIS A 11 28.48 -30.96 -24.97
N ALA A 12 29.72 -30.43 -25.10
CA ALA A 12 30.68 -30.38 -24.00
C ALA A 12 31.59 -29.15 -24.10
N ALA A 13 31.98 -28.60 -22.95
CA ALA A 13 33.04 -27.60 -22.85
C ALA A 13 34.46 -28.21 -22.95
N ARG A 14 34.60 -29.51 -22.66
CA ARG A 14 35.83 -30.30 -22.83
C ARG A 14 35.48 -31.69 -23.37
N TRP A 15 36.08 -32.08 -24.49
CA TRP A 15 35.84 -33.40 -25.09
C TRP A 15 36.52 -34.51 -24.28
N PRO A 16 35.84 -35.62 -23.96
CA PRO A 16 36.49 -36.80 -23.43
C PRO A 16 37.39 -37.47 -24.49
N GLY A 17 38.30 -38.35 -24.06
CA GLY A 17 39.20 -39.10 -24.96
C GLY A 17 38.45 -39.95 -26.00
N GLY A 18 39.11 -40.30 -27.10
CA GLY A 18 38.51 -40.94 -28.28
C GLY A 18 37.70 -42.20 -28.00
N ASP A 19 38.15 -43.03 -27.06
CA ASP A 19 37.50 -44.31 -26.72
C ASP A 19 36.13 -44.13 -26.06
N ARG A 20 35.96 -43.07 -25.25
CA ARG A 20 34.67 -42.75 -24.59
C ARG A 20 33.62 -42.29 -25.61
N LEU A 21 34.04 -41.55 -26.62
CA LEU A 21 33.14 -41.07 -27.67
C LEU A 21 32.64 -42.22 -28.56
N ALA A 22 33.52 -43.18 -28.86
CA ALA A 22 33.18 -44.39 -29.60
C ALA A 22 32.21 -45.29 -28.80
N ALA A 23 32.43 -45.45 -27.50
CA ALA A 23 31.53 -46.19 -26.62
C ALA A 23 30.13 -45.56 -26.54
N LEU A 24 30.03 -44.23 -26.39
CA LEU A 24 28.76 -43.51 -26.36
C LEU A 24 27.99 -43.65 -27.69
N ARG A 25 28.70 -43.56 -28.81
CA ARG A 25 28.12 -43.77 -30.15
C ARG A 25 27.57 -45.18 -30.30
N GLY A 26 28.32 -46.20 -29.90
CA GLY A 26 27.87 -47.60 -29.95
C GLY A 26 26.66 -47.87 -29.05
N LEU A 27 26.60 -47.25 -27.88
CA LEU A 27 25.45 -47.31 -26.97
C LEU A 27 24.18 -46.70 -27.57
N VAL A 28 24.30 -45.58 -28.28
CA VAL A 28 23.17 -44.92 -28.95
C VAL A 28 22.72 -45.74 -30.16
N GLU A 29 23.63 -46.18 -31.01
CA GLU A 29 23.35 -47.04 -32.18
C GLU A 29 22.65 -48.37 -31.75
N GLN A 30 23.03 -48.95 -30.61
CA GLN A 30 22.32 -50.10 -30.02
C GLN A 30 20.88 -49.79 -29.59
N ALA A 31 20.59 -48.57 -29.15
CA ALA A 31 19.28 -48.20 -28.60
C ALA A 31 18.28 -47.72 -29.66
N VAL A 32 18.74 -47.07 -30.74
CA VAL A 32 17.88 -46.50 -31.82
C VAL A 32 18.01 -47.20 -33.17
N GLY A 33 19.01 -48.06 -33.39
CA GLY A 33 19.31 -48.72 -34.67
C GLY A 33 20.48 -48.06 -35.41
N GLU A 34 20.98 -48.71 -36.47
CA GLU A 34 22.05 -48.16 -37.32
C GLU A 34 21.56 -46.93 -38.10
N GLY A 35 22.43 -45.90 -38.23
CA GLY A 35 22.13 -44.69 -39.02
C GLY A 35 21.79 -43.42 -38.22
N VAL A 36 22.15 -43.35 -36.92
CA VAL A 36 21.98 -42.13 -36.10
C VAL A 36 22.96 -41.03 -36.52
N GLU A 37 22.44 -39.84 -36.82
CA GLU A 37 23.25 -38.67 -37.11
C GLU A 37 23.81 -38.07 -35.81
N VAL A 38 25.14 -37.97 -35.71
CA VAL A 38 25.82 -37.40 -34.53
C VAL A 38 26.43 -36.05 -34.86
N ILE A 39 25.97 -34.99 -34.19
CA ILE A 39 26.42 -33.61 -34.39
C ILE A 39 27.15 -33.12 -33.14
N ARG A 40 28.31 -32.50 -33.33
CA ARG A 40 29.16 -31.99 -32.26
C ARG A 40 28.91 -30.50 -32.02
N ALA A 41 28.35 -30.13 -30.87
CA ALA A 41 28.12 -28.76 -30.45
C ALA A 41 29.24 -28.27 -29.51
N HIS A 42 30.40 -27.91 -30.07
CA HIS A 42 31.57 -27.45 -29.32
C HIS A 42 31.55 -25.94 -29.06
N ASP A 43 31.87 -25.52 -27.83
CA ASP A 43 32.08 -24.11 -27.50
C ASP A 43 33.57 -23.78 -27.39
N ASP A 44 34.01 -22.67 -28.00
CA ASP A 44 35.43 -22.27 -28.00
C ASP A 44 35.77 -21.62 -26.65
N PRO A 45 36.69 -22.19 -25.84
CA PRO A 45 37.04 -21.63 -24.55
C PRO A 45 37.65 -20.22 -24.62
N ARG A 46 38.20 -19.82 -25.79
CA ARG A 46 38.80 -18.51 -26.01
C ARG A 46 37.77 -17.47 -26.46
N GLN A 47 36.62 -17.91 -27.01
CA GLN A 47 35.50 -17.07 -27.44
C GLN A 47 34.15 -17.78 -27.16
N PRO A 48 33.79 -17.97 -25.88
CA PRO A 48 32.61 -18.75 -25.52
C PRO A 48 31.33 -18.05 -25.98
N ARG A 49 30.46 -18.80 -26.67
CA ARG A 49 29.11 -18.36 -27.07
C ARG A 49 28.01 -18.96 -26.19
N GLY A 50 28.35 -19.96 -25.37
CA GLY A 50 27.43 -20.67 -24.50
C GLY A 50 26.82 -21.91 -25.15
N ALA A 51 26.49 -22.90 -24.32
CA ALA A 51 25.83 -24.15 -24.69
C ALA A 51 24.53 -23.94 -25.49
N ALA A 52 23.67 -23.02 -25.06
CA ALA A 52 22.39 -22.73 -25.68
C ALA A 52 22.54 -22.32 -27.16
N ALA A 53 23.47 -21.41 -27.45
CA ALA A 53 23.75 -20.95 -28.80
C ALA A 53 24.35 -22.05 -29.69
N ARG A 54 25.23 -22.89 -29.13
CA ARG A 54 25.86 -24.00 -29.86
C ARG A 54 24.91 -25.14 -30.13
N ILE A 55 24.03 -25.46 -29.17
CA ILE A 55 22.97 -26.45 -29.36
C ILE A 55 21.96 -25.93 -30.38
N ASN A 56 21.58 -24.66 -30.35
CA ASN A 56 20.72 -24.07 -31.40
C ASN A 56 21.34 -24.16 -32.79
N GLU A 57 22.64 -23.90 -32.91
CA GLU A 57 23.39 -24.04 -34.17
C GLU A 57 23.44 -25.49 -34.65
N ALA A 58 23.77 -26.43 -33.77
CA ALA A 58 23.79 -27.86 -34.06
C ALA A 58 22.39 -28.40 -34.42
N THR A 59 21.35 -27.93 -33.76
CA THR A 59 19.96 -28.30 -34.08
C THR A 59 19.55 -27.86 -35.49
N ARG A 60 20.04 -26.69 -35.97
CA ARG A 60 19.77 -26.26 -37.36
C ARG A 60 20.41 -27.19 -38.39
N GLN A 61 21.48 -27.90 -38.02
CA GLN A 61 22.21 -28.83 -38.88
C GLN A 61 21.64 -30.26 -38.81
N ALA A 62 20.87 -30.60 -37.76
CA ALA A 62 20.24 -31.90 -37.58
C ALA A 62 19.21 -32.20 -38.69
N SER A 63 19.16 -33.44 -39.18
CA SER A 63 18.16 -33.91 -40.14
C SER A 63 17.03 -34.75 -39.50
N GLY A 64 17.22 -35.25 -38.28
CA GLY A 64 16.27 -36.12 -37.58
C GLY A 64 15.00 -35.39 -37.09
N ALA A 65 13.90 -36.13 -36.99
CA ALA A 65 12.63 -35.64 -36.47
C ALA A 65 12.67 -35.36 -34.96
N TRP A 66 13.57 -36.03 -34.24
CA TRP A 66 13.83 -35.85 -32.81
C TRP A 66 15.28 -35.45 -32.55
N ILE A 67 15.48 -34.55 -31.59
CA ILE A 67 16.79 -34.06 -31.17
C ILE A 67 17.05 -34.59 -29.77
N LEU A 68 18.05 -35.45 -29.65
CA LEU A 68 18.57 -35.92 -28.37
C LEU A 68 19.85 -35.14 -28.06
N VAL A 69 19.88 -34.40 -26.97
CA VAL A 69 21.08 -33.67 -26.54
C VAL A 69 21.69 -34.39 -25.35
N ALA A 70 22.98 -34.73 -25.44
CA ALA A 70 23.72 -35.43 -24.41
C ALA A 70 25.05 -34.72 -24.08
N ASP A 71 25.40 -34.69 -22.81
CA ASP A 71 26.70 -34.28 -22.32
C ASP A 71 27.63 -35.52 -22.21
N PRO A 72 28.68 -35.63 -23.04
CA PRO A 72 29.59 -36.77 -23.04
C PRO A 72 30.55 -36.79 -21.83
N ALA A 73 30.52 -35.79 -20.94
CA ALA A 73 31.27 -35.80 -19.69
C ALA A 73 30.71 -36.81 -18.66
N PHE A 74 29.47 -37.28 -18.86
CA PHE A 74 28.79 -38.24 -18.00
C PHE A 74 28.85 -39.66 -18.56
N GLU A 75 28.83 -40.67 -17.67
CA GLU A 75 28.72 -42.07 -18.08
C GLU A 75 27.24 -42.45 -18.23
N TRP A 76 26.91 -43.00 -19.39
CA TRP A 76 25.53 -43.33 -19.78
C TRP A 76 25.38 -44.84 -19.97
N THR A 77 24.28 -45.42 -19.49
CA THR A 77 23.99 -46.85 -19.71
C THR A 77 23.05 -47.06 -20.88
N ALA A 78 23.06 -48.27 -21.46
CA ALA A 78 22.09 -48.66 -22.51
C ALA A 78 20.64 -48.52 -22.02
N GLY A 79 20.40 -48.72 -20.70
CA GLY A 79 19.10 -48.52 -20.07
C GLY A 79 18.66 -47.05 -20.04
N ASP A 80 19.57 -46.11 -19.78
CA ASP A 80 19.25 -44.67 -19.73
C ASP A 80 18.78 -44.15 -21.10
N LEU A 81 19.47 -44.58 -22.17
CA LEU A 81 19.13 -44.26 -23.55
C LEU A 81 17.84 -44.98 -24.00
N ALA A 82 17.68 -46.26 -23.66
CA ALA A 82 16.51 -47.04 -24.03
C ALA A 82 15.21 -46.51 -23.41
N VAL A 83 15.24 -45.96 -22.18
CA VAL A 83 14.06 -45.37 -21.53
C VAL A 83 13.60 -44.08 -22.23
N LEU A 84 14.53 -43.20 -22.61
CA LEU A 84 14.23 -41.98 -23.37
C LEU A 84 13.69 -42.30 -24.77
N ILE A 85 14.28 -43.28 -25.45
CA ILE A 85 13.90 -43.70 -26.79
C ILE A 85 12.58 -44.49 -26.76
N ALA A 86 12.32 -45.30 -25.73
CA ALA A 86 11.03 -45.95 -25.55
C ALA A 86 9.91 -44.94 -25.26
N ALA A 87 10.23 -43.84 -24.56
CA ALA A 87 9.28 -42.77 -24.28
C ALA A 87 8.85 -42.01 -25.55
N THR A 88 9.69 -41.94 -26.59
CA THR A 88 9.25 -41.39 -27.89
C THR A 88 8.26 -42.31 -28.62
N ARG A 89 8.23 -43.61 -28.32
CA ARG A 89 7.36 -44.63 -28.96
C ARG A 89 5.97 -44.77 -28.29
N ILE A 90 5.70 -44.08 -27.17
CA ILE A 90 4.41 -44.13 -26.46
C ILE A 90 3.42 -43.18 -27.13
N LYS A 91 2.23 -43.71 -27.47
CA LYS A 91 1.19 -43.11 -28.35
C LYS A 91 0.42 -41.90 -27.76
N ALA A 92 1.03 -41.10 -26.87
CA ALA A 92 0.35 -39.98 -26.21
C ALA A 92 1.24 -38.72 -26.16
N GLU A 93 1.30 -37.98 -27.27
CA GLU A 93 1.73 -36.57 -27.41
C GLU A 93 2.62 -35.99 -26.28
N PRO A 94 3.92 -36.31 -26.17
CA PRO A 94 4.86 -35.45 -25.44
C PRO A 94 5.86 -34.85 -26.41
N ASP A 95 5.84 -33.52 -26.61
CA ASP A 95 6.82 -32.88 -27.50
C ASP A 95 8.18 -32.59 -26.82
N LEU A 96 8.31 -32.73 -25.49
CA LEU A 96 9.56 -32.53 -24.73
C LEU A 96 9.68 -33.51 -23.54
N LEU A 97 10.81 -34.24 -23.46
CA LEU A 97 11.16 -35.19 -22.40
C LEU A 97 12.51 -34.82 -21.78
N VAL A 98 12.53 -34.60 -20.45
CA VAL A 98 13.71 -34.12 -19.70
C VAL A 98 14.10 -35.10 -18.60
N LEU A 99 15.40 -35.39 -18.43
CA LEU A 99 15.94 -36.24 -17.37
C LEU A 99 16.58 -35.40 -16.26
N ALA A 100 16.09 -35.49 -15.00
CA ALA A 100 16.66 -34.74 -13.88
C ALA A 100 17.76 -35.54 -13.14
N PRO A 101 18.80 -34.92 -12.53
CA PRO A 101 19.85 -35.62 -11.77
C PRO A 101 19.36 -36.28 -10.46
N SER A 102 20.11 -37.27 -9.95
CA SER A 102 19.75 -38.27 -8.89
C SER A 102 19.26 -37.75 -7.55
N ASP A 103 19.41 -36.47 -7.27
CA ASP A 103 19.39 -35.98 -5.89
C ASP A 103 18.01 -35.45 -5.48
N GLN A 104 17.05 -35.39 -6.41
CA GLN A 104 15.68 -34.89 -6.15
C GLN A 104 14.64 -35.96 -5.82
N VAL A 105 15.04 -37.23 -5.63
CA VAL A 105 14.11 -38.33 -5.29
C VAL A 105 14.27 -38.82 -3.84
N GLN A 106 15.29 -38.39 -3.09
CA GLN A 106 15.46 -38.82 -1.69
C GLN A 106 14.43 -38.26 -0.71
N ASP A 107 13.75 -37.15 -1.02
CA ASP A 107 12.62 -36.66 -0.21
C ASP A 107 11.35 -37.52 -0.34
N ALA A 108 11.26 -38.39 -1.36
CA ALA A 108 10.14 -39.30 -1.50
C ALA A 108 10.28 -40.60 -0.66
N ARG A 109 11.46 -40.88 -0.09
CA ARG A 109 11.70 -42.08 0.75
C ARG A 109 12.00 -41.78 2.23
N LEU A 110 12.26 -40.53 2.61
CA LEU A 110 12.41 -40.12 4.01
C LEU A 110 11.08 -39.98 4.79
N GLN A 111 9.94 -40.30 4.17
CA GLN A 111 8.64 -40.36 4.85
C GLN A 111 8.37 -41.67 5.62
N SER A 112 9.32 -42.62 5.71
CA SER A 112 9.08 -43.92 6.38
C SER A 112 9.92 -44.22 7.63
N SER A 113 10.69 -43.28 8.18
CA SER A 113 11.32 -43.45 9.50
C SER A 113 11.14 -42.22 10.37
N GLY A 114 10.47 -42.41 11.52
CA GLY A 114 9.79 -41.38 12.28
C GLY A 114 10.67 -40.26 12.85
N ALA A 115 10.37 -39.04 12.45
CA ALA A 115 10.46 -37.84 13.29
C ALA A 115 9.35 -36.88 12.84
N SER A 116 8.49 -36.51 13.78
CA SER A 116 7.25 -35.75 13.58
C SER A 116 7.50 -34.27 13.22
N ALA A 117 6.93 -33.80 12.10
CA ALA A 117 6.66 -32.40 11.79
C ALA A 117 5.20 -32.23 11.33
N PRO A 118 4.48 -31.14 11.69
CA PRO A 118 3.02 -31.12 11.66
C PRO A 118 2.41 -30.65 10.32
N GLY A 119 1.54 -31.49 9.73
CA GLY A 119 0.22 -31.08 9.23
C GLY A 119 0.03 -30.69 7.76
N ASN A 120 -0.35 -31.68 6.94
CA ASN A 120 -1.19 -31.66 5.73
C ASN A 120 -0.92 -30.64 4.59
N ARG A 121 -0.34 -31.13 3.49
CA ARG A 121 -0.61 -30.65 2.12
C ARG A 121 -1.28 -31.76 1.31
N GLU A 122 -2.40 -31.42 0.65
CA GLU A 122 -3.13 -32.31 -0.24
C GLU A 122 -2.33 -32.68 -1.53
N PRO A 123 -2.52 -33.89 -2.09
CA PRO A 123 -1.86 -34.33 -3.31
C PRO A 123 -2.64 -33.87 -4.54
N GLY A 124 -2.16 -32.83 -5.22
CA GLY A 124 -2.77 -32.34 -6.46
C GLY A 124 -2.22 -31.04 -7.05
N GLY A 125 -1.34 -30.32 -6.34
CA GLY A 125 -0.71 -29.11 -6.86
C GLY A 125 0.46 -29.43 -7.78
N GLY A 126 0.36 -29.08 -9.07
CA GLY A 126 1.51 -29.02 -9.96
C GLY A 126 2.55 -28.06 -9.38
N ILE A 127 3.79 -28.54 -9.28
CA ILE A 127 4.94 -27.75 -8.83
C ILE A 127 5.14 -26.58 -9.80
N ASP A 128 5.00 -25.33 -9.34
CA ASP A 128 5.39 -24.14 -10.10
C ASP A 128 6.93 -24.17 -10.23
N PRO A 129 7.48 -24.50 -11.41
CA PRO A 129 8.90 -24.82 -11.56
C PRO A 129 9.79 -23.62 -11.25
N VAL A 130 9.28 -22.39 -11.42
CA VAL A 130 10.03 -21.14 -11.20
C VAL A 130 10.08 -20.81 -9.72
N LYS A 131 8.94 -20.92 -9.01
CA LYS A 131 8.92 -20.83 -7.53
C LYS A 131 9.71 -21.96 -6.88
N HIS A 132 9.69 -23.15 -7.47
CA HIS A 132 10.48 -24.27 -6.96
C HIS A 132 11.97 -24.12 -7.28
N LEU A 133 12.34 -23.50 -8.40
CA LEU A 133 13.73 -23.10 -8.68
C LEU A 133 14.22 -22.09 -7.65
N CYS A 134 13.41 -21.07 -7.34
CA CYS A 134 13.76 -20.06 -6.34
C CYS A 134 13.83 -20.67 -4.92
N ALA A 135 12.89 -21.55 -4.57
CA ALA A 135 12.86 -22.24 -3.27
C ALA A 135 13.97 -23.29 -3.09
N ALA A 136 14.23 -24.15 -4.08
CA ALA A 136 15.33 -25.12 -4.04
C ALA A 136 16.71 -24.43 -4.02
N TYR A 137 16.80 -23.23 -4.57
CA TYR A 137 18.00 -22.40 -4.51
C TYR A 137 18.25 -21.83 -3.10
N VAL A 138 17.20 -21.44 -2.38
CA VAL A 138 17.27 -21.05 -0.95
C VAL A 138 17.82 -22.19 -0.09
N ASP A 139 17.43 -23.43 -0.36
CA ASP A 139 17.96 -24.63 0.32
C ASP A 139 19.44 -24.92 -0.03
N THR A 140 19.88 -24.53 -1.23
CA THR A 140 21.27 -24.70 -1.70
C THR A 140 22.23 -23.75 -0.99
N VAL A 141 21.80 -22.49 -0.80
CA VAL A 141 22.59 -21.46 -0.09
C VAL A 141 22.63 -21.71 1.42
N ALA A 142 21.60 -22.37 1.99
CA ALA A 142 21.51 -22.70 3.41
C ALA A 142 22.45 -23.81 3.91
N GLY A 143 23.26 -24.45 3.04
CA GLY A 143 24.30 -25.37 3.52
C GLY A 143 24.77 -26.50 2.59
N VAL A 144 24.36 -26.55 1.31
CA VAL A 144 24.81 -27.63 0.40
C VAL A 144 25.32 -27.04 -0.91
N ALA A 145 26.63 -26.80 -0.98
CA ALA A 145 27.32 -26.15 -2.10
C ALA A 145 27.29 -26.90 -3.47
N HIS A 146 26.42 -27.87 -3.69
CA HIS A 146 26.47 -28.76 -4.85
C HIS A 146 25.14 -29.04 -5.57
N ARG A 147 23.99 -28.45 -5.17
CA ARG A 147 22.65 -28.97 -5.54
C ARG A 147 21.69 -28.07 -6.34
N ALA A 148 22.15 -27.01 -7.01
CA ALA A 148 21.28 -26.29 -7.95
C ALA A 148 21.05 -27.10 -9.25
N PRO A 149 19.87 -27.01 -9.90
CA PRO A 149 19.59 -27.74 -11.12
C PRO A 149 20.46 -27.19 -12.25
N LEU A 150 21.53 -27.91 -12.54
CA LEU A 150 22.19 -27.81 -13.85
C LEU A 150 21.16 -28.18 -14.92
N ASP A 151 21.30 -27.60 -16.11
CA ASP A 151 20.55 -28.13 -17.25
C ASP A 151 20.79 -29.65 -17.32
N PRO A 152 19.72 -30.43 -17.57
CA PRO A 152 19.77 -31.88 -17.57
C PRO A 152 20.87 -32.35 -18.54
N PRO A 153 21.79 -33.23 -18.11
CA PRO A 153 22.90 -33.68 -18.96
C PRO A 153 22.42 -34.55 -20.14
N LEU A 154 21.15 -34.97 -20.13
CA LEU A 154 20.50 -35.68 -21.23
C LEU A 154 19.03 -35.28 -21.34
N TRP A 155 18.59 -34.89 -22.54
CA TRP A 155 17.18 -34.54 -22.80
C TRP A 155 16.84 -34.69 -24.28
N ILE A 156 15.55 -34.89 -24.58
CA ILE A 156 15.07 -35.12 -25.94
C ILE A 156 13.84 -34.27 -26.25
N ILE A 157 13.79 -33.70 -27.44
CA ILE A 157 12.68 -32.87 -27.91
C ILE A 157 12.38 -33.17 -29.38
N SER A 158 11.12 -33.05 -29.79
CA SER A 158 10.83 -33.09 -31.23
C SER A 158 11.37 -31.81 -31.89
N ARG A 159 11.95 -31.94 -33.08
CA ARG A 159 12.50 -30.78 -33.81
C ARG A 159 11.44 -29.72 -34.06
N ARG A 160 10.24 -30.14 -34.45
CA ARG A 160 9.09 -29.27 -34.66
C ARG A 160 8.74 -28.45 -33.41
N ALA A 161 8.82 -29.05 -32.22
CA ALA A 161 8.55 -28.33 -30.98
C ALA A 161 9.70 -27.43 -30.55
N PHE A 162 10.95 -27.85 -30.78
CA PHE A 162 12.11 -26.99 -30.54
C PHE A 162 12.04 -25.72 -31.38
N GLU A 163 11.71 -25.84 -32.67
CA GLU A 163 11.56 -24.72 -33.59
C GLU A 163 10.35 -23.85 -33.25
N SER A 164 9.19 -24.44 -32.88
CA SER A 164 8.00 -23.67 -32.50
C SER A 164 8.17 -22.89 -31.19
N LEU A 165 9.05 -23.36 -30.30
CA LEU A 165 9.45 -22.68 -29.07
C LEU A 165 10.50 -21.58 -29.31
N GLY A 166 11.06 -21.48 -30.53
CA GLY A 166 12.12 -20.55 -30.88
C GLY A 166 13.51 -21.00 -30.41
N GLY A 167 13.71 -22.29 -30.15
CA GLY A 167 14.96 -22.87 -29.66
C GLY A 167 15.31 -22.47 -28.22
N LEU A 168 16.51 -22.84 -27.79
CA LEU A 168 17.07 -22.36 -26.52
C LEU A 168 17.26 -20.84 -26.58
N ASP A 169 17.17 -20.16 -25.45
CA ASP A 169 17.51 -18.75 -25.42
C ASP A 169 19.03 -18.58 -25.32
N ASP A 170 19.65 -18.09 -26.38
CA ASP A 170 21.10 -17.84 -26.48
C ASP A 170 21.63 -16.98 -25.31
N ARG A 171 20.76 -16.18 -24.66
CA ARG A 171 21.13 -15.35 -23.50
C ARG A 171 21.37 -16.16 -22.22
N LEU A 172 20.84 -17.38 -22.10
CA LEU A 172 20.96 -18.19 -20.88
C LEU A 172 22.28 -19.00 -20.80
N TRP A 173 23.11 -18.93 -21.85
CA TRP A 173 24.44 -19.57 -21.96
C TRP A 173 24.44 -21.08 -21.71
N SER A 174 24.37 -21.56 -20.46
CA SER A 174 24.48 -22.99 -20.11
C SER A 174 23.77 -23.42 -18.82
N VAL A 175 23.09 -22.50 -18.11
CA VAL A 175 22.43 -22.79 -16.83
C VAL A 175 20.97 -22.37 -16.91
N GLY A 176 20.05 -23.33 -16.84
CA GLY A 176 18.61 -23.09 -16.88
C GLY A 176 18.05 -22.82 -18.28
N ALA A 177 18.82 -23.04 -19.35
CA ALA A 177 18.36 -22.88 -20.73
C ALA A 177 17.30 -23.95 -21.10
N VAL A 178 17.47 -25.17 -20.62
CA VAL A 178 16.49 -26.26 -20.79
C VAL A 178 15.31 -26.06 -19.83
N ALA A 179 15.55 -25.51 -18.64
CA ALA A 179 14.48 -25.13 -17.71
C ALA A 179 13.57 -24.03 -18.31
N ASP A 180 14.15 -23.01 -18.95
CA ASP A 180 13.44 -21.97 -19.70
C ASP A 180 12.67 -22.54 -20.91
N LEU A 181 13.32 -23.41 -21.70
CA LEU A 181 12.68 -24.09 -22.82
C LEU A 181 11.48 -24.94 -22.35
N ALA A 182 11.64 -25.66 -21.24
CA ALA A 182 10.57 -26.42 -20.62
C ALA A 182 9.46 -25.53 -20.04
N ALA A 183 9.80 -24.35 -19.48
CA ALA A 183 8.83 -23.38 -18.99
C ALA A 183 8.02 -22.77 -20.15
N ARG A 184 8.68 -22.39 -21.25
CA ARG A 184 8.03 -21.94 -22.49
C ARG A 184 7.14 -23.03 -23.09
N ALA A 185 7.59 -24.28 -23.09
CA ALA A 185 6.81 -25.44 -23.54
C ALA A 185 5.55 -25.63 -22.68
N ARG A 186 5.68 -25.64 -21.34
CA ARG A 186 4.55 -25.72 -20.42
C ARG A 186 3.57 -24.55 -20.61
N ALA A 187 4.09 -23.35 -20.83
CA ALA A 187 3.27 -22.16 -21.10
C ALA A 187 2.51 -22.21 -22.44
N LEU A 188 2.92 -23.05 -23.38
CA LEU A 188 2.20 -23.28 -24.63
C LEU A 188 1.29 -24.52 -24.58
N GLY A 189 1.14 -25.13 -23.40
CA GLY A 189 0.30 -26.31 -23.21
C GLY A 189 0.94 -27.62 -23.69
N THR A 190 2.23 -27.60 -24.03
CA THR A 190 3.00 -28.78 -24.42
C THR A 190 3.22 -29.71 -23.21
N VAL A 191 3.00 -31.02 -23.40
CA VAL A 191 3.24 -32.01 -22.34
C VAL A 191 4.74 -32.20 -22.15
N VAL A 192 5.26 -31.65 -21.06
CA VAL A 192 6.64 -31.89 -20.60
C VAL A 192 6.63 -33.03 -19.60
N ARG A 193 7.31 -34.14 -19.91
CA ARG A 193 7.49 -35.26 -18.97
C ARG A 193 8.91 -35.25 -18.42
N THR A 194 9.01 -35.29 -17.08
CA THR A 194 10.28 -35.50 -16.38
C THR A 194 10.39 -36.97 -16.04
N VAL A 195 11.48 -37.62 -16.46
CA VAL A 195 11.77 -39.02 -16.12
C VAL A 195 12.80 -39.03 -15.00
N GLY A 196 12.54 -39.79 -13.95
CA GLY A 196 13.44 -39.90 -12.80
C GLY A 196 14.75 -40.62 -13.18
N PRO A 197 15.89 -40.26 -12.56
CA PRO A 197 17.19 -40.85 -12.87
C PRO A 197 17.35 -42.26 -12.29
N MET A 198 18.14 -43.08 -12.99
CA MET A 198 18.76 -44.29 -12.47
C MET A 198 20.23 -43.98 -12.11
N GLY A 199 20.46 -43.42 -10.90
CA GLY A 199 21.72 -43.63 -10.16
C GLY A 199 23.02 -42.89 -10.52
N HIS A 200 23.02 -41.74 -11.20
CA HIS A 200 24.29 -41.05 -11.57
C HIS A 200 24.63 -39.82 -10.70
N GLN A 201 25.81 -39.84 -10.05
CA GLN A 201 26.37 -38.68 -9.33
C GLN A 201 27.03 -37.66 -10.28
N THR A 202 26.80 -36.37 -10.01
CA THR A 202 27.46 -35.27 -10.73
C THR A 202 28.85 -34.97 -10.13
N GLY A 203 29.91 -35.05 -10.95
CA GLY A 203 31.26 -34.64 -10.54
C GLY A 203 31.46 -33.12 -10.58
N PRO A 204 32.29 -32.50 -9.73
CA PRO A 204 32.50 -31.05 -9.65
C PRO A 204 33.07 -30.38 -10.92
N ASP A 205 33.58 -31.14 -11.88
CA ASP A 205 34.49 -30.66 -12.93
C ASP A 205 33.84 -30.42 -14.30
N ALA A 206 32.51 -30.54 -14.44
CA ALA A 206 31.84 -30.50 -15.74
C ALA A 206 31.84 -29.11 -16.44
N TYR A 207 32.25 -28.02 -15.79
CA TYR A 207 32.40 -26.71 -16.43
C TYR A 207 33.45 -25.85 -15.71
N PRO A 208 34.58 -25.46 -16.35
CA PRO A 208 35.63 -24.66 -15.71
C PRO A 208 35.30 -23.15 -15.74
N LEU A 209 34.06 -22.77 -15.38
CA LEU A 209 33.76 -21.38 -15.03
C LEU A 209 34.08 -21.21 -13.54
N ALA A 210 34.81 -20.16 -13.19
CA ALA A 210 35.15 -19.88 -11.79
C ALA A 210 33.88 -19.97 -10.91
N PRO A 211 33.94 -20.50 -9.67
CA PRO A 211 32.76 -20.75 -8.83
C PRO A 211 31.78 -19.56 -8.74
N HIS A 212 32.32 -18.35 -8.71
CA HIS A 212 31.56 -17.10 -8.66
C HIS A 212 30.77 -16.78 -9.95
N VAL A 213 31.27 -17.20 -11.13
CA VAL A 213 30.57 -17.03 -12.41
C VAL A 213 29.39 -17.99 -12.48
N ARG A 214 29.54 -19.22 -11.99
CA ARG A 214 28.43 -20.18 -11.86
C ARG A 214 27.34 -19.66 -10.93
N GLU A 215 27.72 -19.16 -9.76
CA GLU A 215 26.80 -18.50 -8.81
C GLU A 215 26.06 -17.30 -9.43
N PHE A 216 26.74 -16.47 -10.23
CA PHE A 216 26.12 -15.38 -10.99
C PHE A 216 25.10 -15.82 -12.02
N LEU A 217 25.39 -16.87 -12.80
CA LEU A 217 24.43 -17.41 -13.76
C LEU A 217 23.22 -18.03 -13.06
N MET A 218 23.40 -18.61 -11.87
CA MET A 218 22.30 -19.14 -11.06
C MET A 218 21.34 -18.08 -10.51
N TRP A 219 21.77 -16.83 -10.31
CA TRP A 219 20.85 -15.74 -9.96
C TRP A 219 20.25 -15.06 -11.19
N ARG A 220 21.07 -14.79 -12.19
CA ARG A 220 20.71 -13.99 -13.36
C ARG A 220 19.71 -14.71 -14.27
N ASN A 221 19.96 -15.98 -14.59
CA ASN A 221 19.17 -16.73 -15.57
C ASN A 221 17.73 -17.00 -15.07
N PRO A 222 17.50 -17.41 -13.80
CA PRO A 222 16.13 -17.56 -13.29
C PRO A 222 15.35 -16.25 -13.25
N LEU A 223 15.98 -15.11 -12.95
CA LEU A 223 15.32 -13.79 -13.00
C LEU A 223 14.89 -13.43 -14.43
N ILE A 224 15.75 -13.67 -15.43
CA ILE A 224 15.42 -13.49 -16.84
C ILE A 224 14.24 -14.39 -17.24
N THR A 225 14.29 -15.67 -16.87
CA THR A 225 13.22 -16.63 -17.15
C THR A 225 11.91 -16.24 -16.44
N ALA A 226 11.96 -15.78 -15.19
CA ALA A 226 10.81 -15.29 -14.44
C ALA A 226 10.13 -14.14 -15.17
N VAL A 227 10.86 -13.17 -15.72
CA VAL A 227 10.27 -12.03 -16.44
C VAL A 227 9.64 -12.42 -17.78
N LYS A 228 10.22 -13.41 -18.46
CA LYS A 228 9.69 -13.92 -19.72
C LYS A 228 8.42 -14.75 -19.53
N THR A 229 8.23 -15.32 -18.35
CA THR A 229 7.19 -16.33 -18.09
C THR A 229 6.13 -15.88 -17.08
N MET A 230 6.42 -14.91 -16.20
CA MET A 230 5.52 -14.44 -15.14
C MET A 230 4.81 -13.14 -15.51
N ALA A 231 3.62 -12.93 -14.93
CA ALA A 231 2.97 -11.62 -14.99
C ALA A 231 3.67 -10.64 -14.03
N LEU A 232 3.52 -9.35 -14.33
CA LEU A 232 4.14 -8.22 -13.62
C LEU A 232 3.95 -8.20 -12.12
N ASP A 233 2.69 -8.33 -11.70
CA ASP A 233 2.33 -8.24 -10.30
C ASP A 233 2.91 -9.44 -9.53
N GLU A 234 3.12 -10.56 -10.23
CA GLU A 234 3.71 -11.77 -9.67
C GLU A 234 5.22 -11.68 -9.58
N LEU A 235 5.86 -11.03 -10.56
CA LEU A 235 7.27 -10.69 -10.49
C LEU A 235 7.52 -9.67 -9.37
N ALA A 236 6.65 -8.67 -9.20
CA ALA A 236 6.73 -7.70 -8.11
C ALA A 236 6.55 -8.38 -6.74
N ASP A 237 5.57 -9.29 -6.61
CA ASP A 237 5.34 -10.08 -5.39
C ASP A 237 6.53 -11.03 -5.08
N VAL A 238 7.09 -11.69 -6.09
CA VAL A 238 8.28 -12.56 -5.95
C VAL A 238 9.52 -11.75 -5.62
N LEU A 239 9.74 -10.60 -6.26
CA LEU A 239 10.86 -9.73 -5.92
C LEU A 239 10.68 -9.11 -4.52
N ALA A 240 9.47 -8.75 -4.10
CA ALA A 240 9.24 -8.23 -2.77
C ALA A 240 9.42 -9.29 -1.67
N HIS A 241 8.87 -10.50 -1.87
CA HIS A 241 8.79 -11.54 -0.84
C HIS A 241 9.97 -12.52 -0.89
N GLU A 242 10.39 -12.97 -2.07
CA GLU A 242 11.47 -13.95 -2.25
C GLU A 242 12.84 -13.27 -2.37
N THR A 243 12.99 -12.07 -2.94
CA THR A 243 14.30 -11.38 -2.91
C THR A 243 14.66 -10.99 -1.48
N THR A 244 13.71 -10.46 -0.70
CA THR A 244 13.93 -10.20 0.73
C THR A 244 14.28 -11.47 1.49
N ALA A 245 13.55 -12.57 1.29
CA ALA A 245 13.82 -13.85 1.94
C ALA A 245 15.13 -14.52 1.48
N ALA A 246 15.49 -14.42 0.20
CA ALA A 246 16.70 -14.98 -0.38
C ALA A 246 17.95 -14.16 -0.02
N LEU A 247 17.83 -12.84 0.07
CA LEU A 247 18.86 -11.96 0.63
C LEU A 247 19.07 -12.26 2.12
N LEU A 248 17.99 -12.44 2.89
CA LEU A 248 18.05 -12.85 4.30
C LEU A 248 18.66 -14.24 4.48
N ALA A 249 18.33 -15.22 3.64
CA ALA A 249 18.86 -16.58 3.70
C ALA A 249 20.35 -16.65 3.30
N ALA A 250 20.73 -15.97 2.21
CA ALA A 250 22.12 -15.85 1.77
C ALA A 250 22.99 -15.11 2.79
N TRP A 251 22.42 -14.11 3.45
CA TRP A 251 23.08 -13.37 4.52
C TRP A 251 23.26 -14.20 5.79
N ARG A 252 22.22 -14.92 6.25
CA ARG A 252 22.27 -15.81 7.43
C ARG A 252 23.26 -16.97 7.25
N ALA A 253 23.32 -17.56 6.06
CA ALA A 253 24.28 -18.62 5.74
C ALA A 253 25.75 -18.13 5.70
N GLY A 254 25.95 -16.82 5.52
CA GLY A 254 27.26 -16.18 5.42
C GLY A 254 27.88 -15.74 6.74
N GLY A 255 27.29 -15.98 7.92
CA GLY A 255 27.98 -15.85 9.22
C GLY A 255 28.81 -14.58 9.48
N ILE A 256 28.42 -13.42 8.95
CA ILE A 256 29.02 -12.14 9.36
C ILE A 256 28.21 -11.64 10.55
N GLU A 257 28.71 -11.86 11.76
CA GLU A 257 28.15 -11.22 12.95
C GLU A 257 28.22 -9.70 12.78
N ALA A 258 27.10 -9.01 13.01
CA ALA A 258 26.99 -7.54 12.90
C ALA A 258 28.08 -6.80 13.70
N GLY A 259 28.64 -7.42 14.75
CA GLY A 259 29.74 -6.91 15.55
C GLY A 259 31.13 -6.92 14.88
N ALA A 260 31.32 -7.60 13.74
CA ALA A 260 32.61 -7.68 13.03
C ALA A 260 32.91 -6.44 12.16
N LEU A 261 31.94 -5.55 11.96
CA LEU A 261 32.06 -4.27 11.24
C LEU A 261 32.04 -3.10 12.22
N ARG A 262 32.94 -3.10 13.20
CA ARG A 262 33.17 -1.90 14.02
C ARG A 262 33.97 -0.89 13.21
N PHE A 263 33.33 0.20 12.82
CA PHE A 263 33.97 1.33 12.18
C PHE A 263 34.36 2.37 13.24
N GLY A 264 35.38 2.04 14.02
CA GLY A 264 36.04 2.90 15.01
C GLY A 264 37.39 2.28 15.38
N GLY A 265 38.48 3.04 15.27
CA GLY A 265 39.87 2.54 15.39
C GLY A 265 40.58 2.31 14.05
N PRO A 266 41.84 1.83 14.02
CA PRO A 266 42.73 1.90 12.84
C PRO A 266 42.14 1.17 11.62
N TRP A 267 41.47 1.95 10.78
CA TRP A 267 40.61 1.60 9.64
C TRP A 267 41.34 0.95 8.45
N GLY A 268 42.57 0.46 8.64
CA GLY A 268 43.47 0.15 7.53
C GLY A 268 43.46 -1.31 7.05
N GLU A 269 43.56 -2.28 7.95
CA GLU A 269 44.16 -3.56 7.53
C GLU A 269 43.19 -4.75 7.38
N ARG A 270 41.95 -4.68 7.89
CA ARG A 270 41.08 -5.87 7.94
C ARG A 270 39.72 -5.76 7.22
N SER A 271 39.34 -4.60 6.71
CA SER A 271 38.00 -4.38 6.12
C SER A 271 37.87 -4.93 4.69
N LEU A 272 36.63 -5.23 4.27
CA LEU A 272 36.24 -5.59 2.89
C LEU A 272 36.88 -4.65 1.84
N LEU A 273 36.92 -3.35 2.15
CA LEU A 273 37.53 -2.31 1.31
C LEU A 273 39.07 -2.47 1.18
N SER A 274 39.78 -2.84 2.26
CA SER A 274 41.23 -3.11 2.25
C SER A 274 41.57 -4.28 1.32
N ARG A 275 40.76 -5.34 1.37
CA ARG A 275 40.93 -6.57 0.56
C ARG A 275 40.61 -6.33 -0.91
N LEU A 276 39.55 -5.58 -1.19
CA LEU A 276 39.20 -5.13 -2.54
C LEU A 276 40.31 -4.24 -3.12
N ARG A 277 40.83 -3.28 -2.37
CA ARG A 277 41.94 -2.40 -2.82
C ARG A 277 43.23 -3.18 -3.12
N ALA A 278 43.62 -4.15 -2.29
CA ALA A 278 44.80 -4.99 -2.56
C ALA A 278 44.67 -5.76 -3.89
N ARG A 279 43.49 -6.34 -4.14
CA ARG A 279 43.20 -7.12 -5.35
C ARG A 279 43.02 -6.24 -6.61
N VAL A 280 42.51 -5.03 -6.45
CA VAL A 280 42.46 -3.99 -7.51
C VAL A 280 43.85 -3.52 -7.90
N ARG A 281 44.80 -3.44 -6.94
CA ARG A 281 46.21 -3.08 -7.20
C ARG A 281 47.08 -4.23 -7.71
N GLY A 282 46.50 -5.40 -8.00
CA GLY A 282 47.24 -6.56 -8.51
C GLY A 282 48.07 -7.31 -7.45
N VAL A 283 47.97 -6.94 -6.17
CA VAL A 283 48.59 -7.67 -5.06
C VAL A 283 47.66 -8.82 -4.68
N ALA A 284 48.15 -10.07 -4.71
CA ALA A 284 47.39 -11.22 -4.27
C ALA A 284 47.19 -11.15 -2.74
N PRO A 285 45.96 -11.02 -2.23
CA PRO A 285 45.71 -11.11 -0.80
C PRO A 285 46.05 -12.52 -0.34
N SER A 286 46.71 -12.62 0.81
CA SER A 286 47.11 -13.89 1.45
C SER A 286 45.92 -14.77 1.85
N THR A 287 44.69 -14.28 1.75
CA THR A 287 43.46 -14.98 2.14
C THR A 287 42.47 -15.08 0.97
N PRO A 288 41.81 -16.24 0.75
CA PRO A 288 40.70 -16.38 -0.19
C PRO A 288 39.55 -15.43 0.12
N TRP A 289 38.68 -15.16 -0.86
CA TRP A 289 37.40 -14.49 -0.57
C TRP A 289 36.67 -15.27 0.54
N PRO A 290 36.20 -14.62 1.60
CA PRO A 290 35.20 -15.25 2.46
C PRO A 290 34.01 -15.62 1.55
N LYS A 291 33.45 -16.83 1.71
CA LYS A 291 32.24 -17.27 0.98
C LYS A 291 31.07 -16.26 1.06
N ASN A 292 31.16 -15.35 2.03
CA ASN A 292 30.10 -14.47 2.51
C ASN A 292 30.01 -13.15 1.72
N GLU A 293 31.11 -12.65 1.12
CA GLU A 293 31.13 -11.38 0.37
C GLU A 293 30.68 -11.58 -1.10
N ALA A 294 30.98 -12.74 -1.69
CA ALA A 294 30.49 -13.14 -3.02
C ALA A 294 28.96 -13.36 -3.01
N ALA A 295 28.42 -13.87 -1.89
CA ALA A 295 26.99 -14.15 -1.72
C ALA A 295 26.10 -12.91 -1.84
N THR A 296 26.61 -11.71 -1.54
CA THR A 296 25.88 -10.44 -1.72
C THR A 296 26.11 -9.87 -3.12
N ALA A 297 27.34 -9.96 -3.66
CA ALA A 297 27.76 -9.35 -4.94
C ALA A 297 26.99 -9.88 -6.12
N ILE A 298 26.77 -11.18 -6.07
CA ILE A 298 26.24 -11.98 -7.16
C ILE A 298 24.74 -11.70 -7.43
N PRO A 299 23.85 -11.66 -6.42
CA PRO A 299 22.44 -11.30 -6.60
C PRO A 299 22.23 -9.91 -7.23
N LEU A 300 22.97 -8.90 -6.77
CA LEU A 300 22.81 -7.51 -7.25
C LEU A 300 23.38 -7.32 -8.66
N LEU A 301 24.47 -8.02 -9.00
CA LEU A 301 24.98 -8.07 -10.38
C LEU A 301 24.03 -8.80 -11.32
N ALA A 302 23.40 -9.88 -10.86
CA ALA A 302 22.37 -10.59 -11.61
C ALA A 302 21.15 -9.69 -11.85
N LEU A 303 20.73 -8.93 -10.83
CA LEU A 303 19.66 -7.95 -10.91
C LEU A 303 19.98 -6.82 -11.90
N HIS A 304 21.23 -6.36 -11.96
CA HIS A 304 21.68 -5.41 -12.98
C HIS A 304 21.65 -5.97 -14.39
N SER A 305 22.21 -7.17 -14.61
CA SER A 305 22.16 -7.79 -15.93
C SER A 305 20.72 -8.03 -16.37
N PHE A 306 19.83 -8.35 -15.43
CA PHE A 306 18.40 -8.43 -15.65
C PHE A 306 17.82 -7.08 -16.12
N LEU A 307 18.17 -5.96 -15.47
CA LEU A 307 17.73 -4.61 -15.86
C LEU A 307 18.23 -4.20 -17.24
N ASP A 308 19.46 -4.56 -17.61
CA ASP A 308 19.99 -4.31 -18.96
C ASP A 308 19.31 -5.16 -20.04
N GLU A 309 18.81 -6.35 -19.70
CA GLU A 309 18.01 -7.17 -20.63
C GLU A 309 16.58 -6.62 -20.81
N LEU A 310 15.94 -6.13 -19.74
CA LEU A 310 14.65 -5.43 -19.80
C LEU A 310 14.69 -4.23 -20.76
N LEU A 311 15.76 -3.42 -20.69
CA LEU A 311 15.95 -2.27 -21.57
C LEU A 311 16.06 -2.66 -23.05
N LYS A 312 16.67 -3.81 -23.35
CA LYS A 312 16.79 -4.32 -24.73
C LYS A 312 15.43 -4.74 -25.28
N GLU A 313 14.59 -5.36 -24.46
CA GLU A 313 13.24 -5.80 -24.89
C GLU A 313 12.27 -4.63 -25.07
N GLY A 314 12.35 -3.59 -24.24
CA GLY A 314 11.52 -2.38 -24.37
C GLY A 314 11.86 -1.51 -25.59
N SER A 315 13.03 -1.68 -26.20
CA SER A 315 13.49 -0.84 -27.32
C SER A 315 13.01 -1.27 -28.71
N GLY A 316 12.27 -2.38 -28.84
CA GLY A 316 11.66 -2.81 -30.11
C GLY A 316 12.62 -3.19 -31.24
N VAL A 317 13.94 -3.06 -31.08
CA VAL A 317 14.92 -3.43 -32.11
C VAL A 317 15.31 -4.90 -31.96
N ARG A 318 14.53 -5.80 -32.58
CA ARG A 318 15.07 -7.11 -32.97
C ARG A 318 16.01 -6.90 -34.14
N GLY A 319 17.28 -7.23 -33.96
CA GLY A 319 18.29 -7.13 -35.01
C GLY A 319 17.89 -7.92 -36.26
N GLN A 320 17.58 -7.20 -37.33
CA GLN A 320 17.92 -7.58 -38.69
C GLN A 320 18.95 -6.57 -39.21
N GLY A 321 19.82 -7.03 -40.11
CA GLY A 321 21.12 -6.45 -40.44
C GLY A 321 21.14 -4.93 -40.61
N SER A 322 22.11 -4.31 -39.96
CA SER A 322 22.49 -2.92 -40.13
C SER A 322 23.27 -2.73 -41.43
N GLU A 323 22.58 -2.60 -42.56
CA GLU A 323 23.11 -1.92 -43.74
C GLU A 323 21.97 -1.11 -44.37
N GLY A 324 22.06 0.22 -44.30
CA GLY A 324 21.20 1.10 -45.11
C GLY A 324 20.16 1.96 -44.36
N VAL A 325 20.47 2.54 -43.20
CA VAL A 325 19.75 3.74 -42.71
C VAL A 325 20.73 4.62 -41.93
N ARG A 326 21.53 5.44 -42.63
CA ARG A 326 22.42 6.44 -42.01
C ARG A 326 22.13 7.89 -42.41
N ASP A 327 21.14 8.13 -43.26
CA ASP A 327 20.95 9.45 -43.87
C ASP A 327 19.62 10.15 -43.52
N GLN A 328 18.96 9.82 -42.40
CA GLN A 328 17.71 10.51 -41.99
C GLN A 328 17.70 11.08 -40.56
N GLU A 329 18.73 10.86 -39.73
CA GLU A 329 18.75 11.41 -38.36
C GLU A 329 19.20 12.89 -38.29
N SER A 330 19.73 13.47 -39.37
CA SER A 330 20.21 14.87 -39.37
C SER A 330 19.14 15.93 -39.68
N GLU A 331 17.90 15.56 -40.05
CA GLU A 331 16.84 16.52 -40.39
C GLU A 331 15.77 16.71 -39.28
N ILE A 332 15.78 15.88 -38.22
CA ILE A 332 14.76 15.96 -37.15
C ILE A 332 15.23 16.82 -35.96
N GLU A 333 16.53 17.01 -35.76
CA GLU A 333 17.08 17.89 -34.71
C GLU A 333 16.82 19.40 -34.96
N GLY A 334 16.42 19.79 -36.17
CA GLY A 334 16.12 21.19 -36.53
C GLY A 334 14.71 21.68 -36.19
N ARG A 335 13.79 20.83 -35.74
CA ARG A 335 12.38 21.23 -35.46
C ARG A 335 11.94 21.11 -33.99
N ALA A 336 12.76 20.53 -33.12
CA ALA A 336 12.45 20.36 -31.69
C ALA A 336 12.81 21.57 -30.80
N ALA A 337 13.32 22.67 -31.36
CA ALA A 337 13.76 23.84 -30.59
C ALA A 337 12.68 24.95 -30.42
N SER A 338 11.40 24.68 -30.67
CA SER A 338 10.36 25.74 -30.57
C SER A 338 9.04 25.37 -29.87
N SER A 339 8.91 24.18 -29.25
CA SER A 339 7.65 23.78 -28.58
C SER A 339 7.74 23.57 -27.06
N ASP A 340 8.90 23.77 -26.42
CA ASP A 340 9.12 23.50 -24.98
C ASP A 340 8.65 24.62 -24.02
N ALA A 341 7.78 25.53 -24.47
CA ALA A 341 7.38 26.70 -23.67
C ALA A 341 5.95 26.66 -23.08
N HIS A 342 5.14 25.59 -23.22
CA HIS A 342 3.71 25.66 -22.86
C HIS A 342 3.09 24.45 -22.11
N LEU A 343 3.88 23.62 -21.43
CA LEU A 343 3.34 22.48 -20.64
C LEU A 343 3.84 22.43 -19.18
N HIS A 344 4.13 23.59 -18.58
CA HIS A 344 4.55 23.71 -17.17
C HIS A 344 3.74 24.64 -16.27
N SER A 345 2.53 25.05 -16.66
CA SER A 345 1.67 25.82 -15.77
C SER A 345 0.20 25.44 -15.94
N GLN A 346 -0.38 24.86 -14.88
CA GLN A 346 -1.79 24.88 -14.45
C GLN A 346 -2.19 23.52 -13.86
N VAL A 347 -1.69 23.24 -12.66
CA VAL A 347 -2.44 22.49 -11.66
C VAL A 347 -2.46 23.37 -10.43
N GLU A 348 -3.52 24.19 -10.30
CA GLU A 348 -3.80 24.91 -9.05
C GLU A 348 -4.21 23.88 -8.00
N PHE A 349 -3.30 23.58 -7.08
CA PHE A 349 -3.59 22.77 -5.91
C PHE A 349 -4.46 23.60 -4.95
N GLY A 350 -5.75 23.28 -4.88
CA GLY A 350 -6.67 23.81 -3.88
C GLY A 350 -6.15 23.52 -2.46
N ARG A 351 -5.99 24.57 -1.65
CA ARG A 351 -5.54 24.52 -0.26
C ARG A 351 -6.57 23.79 0.62
N ALA A 352 -6.40 22.48 0.82
CA ALA A 352 -7.17 21.74 1.81
C ALA A 352 -6.65 22.04 3.23
N HIS A 353 -7.52 22.54 4.11
CA HIS A 353 -7.21 22.75 5.53
C HIS A 353 -7.33 21.42 6.30
N PRO A 354 -6.31 20.97 7.05
CA PRO A 354 -6.43 19.80 7.92
C PRO A 354 -7.26 20.11 9.19
N PRO A 355 -7.93 19.12 9.79
CA PRO A 355 -8.68 19.30 11.04
C PRO A 355 -7.74 19.53 12.22
N LYS A 356 -8.16 20.38 13.17
CA LYS A 356 -7.42 20.67 14.41
C LYS A 356 -7.28 19.40 15.27
N PRO A 357 -6.08 19.11 15.83
CA PRO A 357 -5.91 18.04 16.80
C PRO A 357 -6.70 18.33 18.08
N SER A 358 -7.25 17.27 18.70
CA SER A 358 -8.03 17.33 19.94
C SER A 358 -7.16 17.75 21.13
N GLU A 359 -7.76 18.55 22.02
CA GLU A 359 -7.15 19.11 23.22
C GLU A 359 -6.61 18.02 24.14
N SER A 360 -5.29 17.81 24.08
CA SER A 360 -4.51 17.25 25.18
C SER A 360 -3.17 17.99 25.26
N GLY A 361 -3.18 19.07 26.05
CA GLY A 361 -2.02 19.52 26.84
C GLY A 361 -0.74 19.98 26.13
N LEU A 362 -0.76 20.46 24.88
CA LEU A 362 0.37 21.19 24.31
C LEU A 362 0.13 22.69 24.45
N VAL A 363 0.84 23.31 25.38
CA VAL A 363 0.84 24.76 25.59
C VAL A 363 1.43 25.43 24.35
N SER A 364 0.59 26.15 23.61
CA SER A 364 0.99 27.03 22.52
C SER A 364 1.97 28.09 23.04
N PRO A 365 3.12 28.36 22.40
CA PRO A 365 3.92 29.55 22.71
C PRO A 365 3.30 30.77 22.02
N LYS A 366 2.01 31.04 22.28
CA LYS A 366 1.46 32.36 21.96
C LYS A 366 1.97 33.32 23.03
N ARG A 367 2.84 34.26 22.64
CA ARG A 367 3.16 35.43 23.45
C ARG A 367 1.84 36.11 23.85
N SER A 368 1.52 36.09 25.13
CA SER A 368 0.94 37.27 25.76
C SER A 368 1.97 38.39 25.59
N GLU A 369 1.56 39.56 25.12
CA GLU A 369 2.43 40.75 25.14
C GLU A 369 2.92 40.94 26.59
N GLY A 370 4.19 40.60 26.86
CA GLY A 370 4.81 40.60 28.19
C GLY A 370 5.38 39.26 28.72
N GLY A 371 5.28 38.14 27.99
CA GLY A 371 5.84 36.84 28.43
C GLY A 371 7.33 36.65 28.11
N THR A 372 8.08 36.03 29.03
CA THR A 372 9.49 35.63 28.84
C THR A 372 9.63 34.70 27.62
N PRO A 373 10.61 34.92 26.72
CA PRO A 373 10.81 34.05 25.55
C PRO A 373 11.18 32.61 25.97
N PRO A 374 10.83 31.59 25.16
CA PRO A 374 11.04 30.19 25.51
C PRO A 374 12.52 29.82 25.60
N ARG A 375 12.86 28.84 26.42
CA ARG A 375 14.26 28.37 26.55
C ARG A 375 14.67 27.54 25.33
N VAL A 376 15.82 27.87 24.75
CA VAL A 376 16.40 27.20 23.57
C VAL A 376 17.70 26.51 23.97
N SER A 377 17.84 25.22 23.69
CA SER A 377 19.13 24.53 23.77
C SER A 377 19.75 24.44 22.37
N VAL A 378 20.89 25.10 22.18
CA VAL A 378 21.68 25.02 20.96
C VAL A 378 22.68 23.87 21.08
N ILE A 379 22.54 22.86 20.22
CA ILE A 379 23.35 21.64 20.23
C ILE A 379 24.31 21.69 19.05
N VAL A 380 25.60 21.72 19.36
CA VAL A 380 26.70 21.72 18.38
C VAL A 380 27.53 20.45 18.54
N VAL A 381 27.53 19.59 17.53
CA VAL A 381 28.40 18.41 17.50
C VAL A 381 29.77 18.78 16.95
N ASN A 382 30.82 18.42 17.68
CA ASN A 382 32.21 18.66 17.29
C ASN A 382 32.96 17.34 17.09
N TRP A 383 33.68 17.20 15.98
CA TRP A 383 34.67 16.15 15.79
C TRP A 383 35.88 16.71 15.05
N ASN A 384 36.99 16.88 15.77
CA ASN A 384 38.21 17.52 15.28
C ASN A 384 37.97 18.88 14.59
N GLY A 385 37.05 19.70 15.11
CA GLY A 385 36.68 20.99 14.52
C GLY A 385 37.28 22.21 15.21
N HIS A 386 38.44 22.10 15.86
CA HIS A 386 39.06 23.18 16.65
C HIS A 386 39.05 24.53 15.92
N GLU A 387 39.41 24.54 14.64
CA GLU A 387 39.46 25.75 13.80
C GLU A 387 38.10 26.44 13.54
N TYR A 388 36.98 25.76 13.78
CA TYR A 388 35.63 26.26 13.49
C TYR A 388 34.85 26.71 14.74
N LEU A 389 35.13 26.09 15.89
CA LEU A 389 34.36 26.29 17.12
C LEU A 389 34.28 27.75 17.55
N ARG A 390 35.37 28.50 17.40
CA ARG A 390 35.42 29.91 17.80
C ARG A 390 34.42 30.75 17.03
N ASP A 391 34.42 30.67 15.69
CA ASP A 391 33.49 31.44 14.86
C ASP A 391 32.03 31.06 15.15
N CYS A 392 31.77 29.77 15.38
CA CYS A 392 30.45 29.26 15.70
C CYS A 392 29.91 29.83 17.01
N PHE A 393 30.60 29.61 18.13
CA PHE A 393 30.14 30.03 19.45
C PHE A 393 30.20 31.55 19.67
N VAL A 394 31.17 32.25 19.04
CA VAL A 394 31.19 33.73 19.08
C VAL A 394 29.96 34.29 18.37
N SER A 395 29.53 33.72 17.25
CA SER A 395 28.29 34.17 16.58
C SER A 395 27.03 33.90 17.40
N LEU A 396 26.98 32.78 18.13
CA LEU A 396 25.88 32.46 19.03
C LEU A 396 25.80 33.42 20.24
N ARG A 397 26.95 33.81 20.81
CA ARG A 397 27.02 34.87 21.85
C ARG A 397 26.56 36.25 21.34
N GLN A 398 26.67 36.50 20.05
CA GLN A 398 26.24 37.75 19.43
C GLN A 398 24.76 37.74 19.03
N SER A 399 24.03 36.66 19.35
CA SER A 399 22.60 36.59 19.05
C SER A 399 21.81 37.63 19.86
N ASP A 400 20.74 38.16 19.28
CA ASP A 400 19.79 39.05 19.94
C ASP A 400 18.79 38.31 20.86
N TYR A 401 18.97 37.00 21.04
CA TYR A 401 18.17 36.18 21.94
C TYR A 401 18.67 36.32 23.40
N PRO A 402 17.79 36.36 24.41
CA PRO A 402 18.23 36.56 25.80
C PRO A 402 19.15 35.44 26.30
N ASP A 403 20.31 35.83 26.86
CA ASP A 403 21.36 34.92 27.32
C ASP A 403 20.83 33.88 28.33
N GLU A 404 19.97 34.30 29.26
CA GLU A 404 19.39 33.39 30.27
C GLU A 404 18.43 32.33 29.68
N GLN A 405 17.97 32.53 28.43
CA GLN A 405 17.12 31.60 27.70
C GLN A 405 17.90 30.76 26.68
N LEU A 406 19.21 30.97 26.54
CA LEU A 406 20.05 30.28 25.56
C LEU A 406 21.03 29.31 26.25
N ASP A 407 20.78 28.02 26.09
CA ASP A 407 21.59 26.93 26.64
C ASP A 407 22.53 26.38 25.56
N LEU A 408 23.81 26.75 25.60
CA LEU A 408 24.81 26.38 24.60
C LEU A 408 25.50 25.07 24.97
N ILE A 409 25.35 24.05 24.12
CA ILE A 409 25.88 22.69 24.34
C ILE A 409 26.82 22.32 23.21
N CYS A 410 28.06 21.97 23.55
CA CYS A 410 29.00 21.35 22.62
C CYS A 410 29.15 19.87 22.95
N VAL A 411 28.82 18.99 22.02
CA VAL A 411 29.07 17.54 22.13
C VAL A 411 30.38 17.22 21.42
N ASP A 412 31.45 16.99 22.19
CA ASP A 412 32.72 16.54 21.64
C ASP A 412 32.70 15.03 21.37
N ASN A 413 32.71 14.68 20.09
CA ASN A 413 32.53 13.32 19.59
C ASN A 413 33.88 12.57 19.47
N GLY A 414 34.69 12.63 20.53
CA GLY A 414 36.02 12.01 20.59
C GLY A 414 37.09 12.78 19.79
N SER A 415 37.18 14.10 19.95
CA SER A 415 38.20 14.90 19.25
C SER A 415 39.60 14.74 19.86
N THR A 416 40.61 14.93 19.02
CA THR A 416 42.04 14.78 19.38
C THR A 416 42.89 16.00 18.99
N ASP A 417 42.25 17.07 18.51
CA ASP A 417 42.88 18.25 17.90
C ASP A 417 43.01 19.46 18.85
N GLY A 418 42.73 19.25 20.14
CA GLY A 418 42.73 20.31 21.15
C GLY A 418 41.42 21.08 21.32
N SER A 419 40.35 20.72 20.60
CA SER A 419 39.02 21.35 20.72
C SER A 419 38.50 21.48 22.16
N GLN A 420 38.71 20.44 22.98
CA GLN A 420 38.26 20.42 24.38
C GLN A 420 38.96 21.47 25.24
N ALA A 421 40.27 21.67 25.02
CA ALA A 421 41.05 22.68 25.73
C ALA A 421 40.64 24.09 25.33
N LEU A 422 40.35 24.32 24.04
CA LEU A 422 39.82 25.60 23.55
C LEU A 422 38.50 25.94 24.25
N LEU A 423 37.54 25.01 24.28
CA LEU A 423 36.23 25.25 24.90
C LEU A 423 36.36 25.56 26.39
N ALA A 424 37.20 24.82 27.12
CA ALA A 424 37.42 25.06 28.55
C ALA A 424 38.10 26.41 28.86
N GLN A 425 38.96 26.92 27.96
CA GLN A 425 39.74 28.13 28.19
C GLN A 425 39.05 29.40 27.67
N GLU A 426 38.45 29.36 26.48
CA GLU A 426 37.91 30.54 25.80
C GLU A 426 36.37 30.64 25.85
N LEU A 427 35.68 29.53 26.11
CA LEU A 427 34.22 29.40 26.02
C LEU A 427 33.61 28.68 27.26
N PRO A 428 33.91 29.12 28.52
CA PRO A 428 33.52 28.40 29.74
C PRO A 428 32.01 28.31 30.01
N GLU A 429 31.21 29.16 29.36
CA GLU A 429 29.74 29.09 29.42
C GLU A 429 29.14 27.99 28.54
N VAL A 430 29.92 27.43 27.60
CA VAL A 430 29.46 26.33 26.75
C VAL A 430 29.53 25.03 27.53
N ARG A 431 28.38 24.37 27.65
CA ARG A 431 28.30 23.07 28.31
C ARG A 431 28.91 21.99 27.44
N LEU A 432 30.05 21.46 27.87
CA LEU A 432 30.75 20.39 27.16
C LEU A 432 30.21 19.00 27.55
N VAL A 433 29.76 18.23 26.57
CA VAL A 433 29.43 16.79 26.69
C VAL A 433 30.51 16.01 25.95
N GLN A 434 31.27 15.18 26.66
CA GLN A 434 32.41 14.46 26.08
C GLN A 434 32.06 12.99 25.82
N LEU A 435 32.23 12.55 24.58
CA LEU A 435 32.13 11.16 24.19
C LEU A 435 33.52 10.54 24.04
N PRO A 436 33.69 9.25 24.40
CA PRO A 436 35.01 8.61 24.41
C PRO A 436 35.58 8.36 23.01
N GLU A 437 34.71 8.24 22.00
CA GLU A 437 35.08 8.02 20.60
C GLU A 437 34.01 8.62 19.67
N ASN A 438 34.28 8.64 18.36
CA ASN A 438 33.34 9.15 17.37
C ASN A 438 32.19 8.16 17.12
N HIS A 439 31.02 8.46 17.66
CA HIS A 439 29.79 7.66 17.49
C HIS A 439 28.92 8.11 16.31
N GLY A 440 29.40 9.05 15.49
CA GLY A 440 28.65 9.64 14.39
C GLY A 440 27.82 10.85 14.82
N PHE A 441 27.28 11.56 13.82
CA PHE A 441 26.46 12.76 13.96
C PHE A 441 25.17 12.50 14.74
N THR A 442 24.45 11.43 14.43
CA THR A 442 23.13 11.18 15.03
C THR A 442 23.21 10.78 16.51
N ALA A 443 24.16 9.93 16.89
CA ALA A 443 24.38 9.55 18.29
C ALA A 443 24.92 10.72 19.13
N ALA A 444 25.80 11.55 18.57
CA ALA A 444 26.28 12.75 19.26
C ALA A 444 25.16 13.78 19.49
N ASN A 445 24.30 14.01 18.51
CA ASN A 445 23.13 14.86 18.70
C ASN A 445 22.17 14.31 19.76
N ALA A 446 21.96 12.98 19.82
CA ALA A 446 21.15 12.36 20.87
C ALA A 446 21.70 12.65 22.27
N ALA A 447 23.02 12.51 22.47
CA ALA A 447 23.67 12.86 23.73
C ALA A 447 23.52 14.36 24.08
N GLY A 448 23.54 15.23 23.06
CA GLY A 448 23.26 16.67 23.23
C GLY A 448 21.82 16.94 23.69
N VAL A 449 20.84 16.23 23.12
CA VAL A 449 19.41 16.36 23.51
C VAL A 449 19.16 15.87 24.94
N GLU A 450 19.87 14.83 25.38
CA GLU A 450 19.83 14.35 26.77
C GLU A 450 20.36 15.40 27.76
N ALA A 451 21.37 16.17 27.37
CA ALA A 451 21.94 17.25 28.18
C ALA A 451 21.15 18.57 28.10
N ALA A 452 20.30 18.74 27.08
CA ALA A 452 19.53 19.94 26.81
C ALA A 452 18.42 20.19 27.84
N ALA A 453 18.24 21.45 28.26
CA ALA A 453 17.16 21.86 29.15
C ALA A 453 16.05 22.71 28.48
N GLY A 454 16.23 23.11 27.22
CA GLY A 454 15.28 23.94 26.48
C GLY A 454 14.06 23.17 25.96
N ASP A 455 12.93 23.87 25.84
CA ASP A 455 11.71 23.36 25.18
C ASP A 455 11.85 23.36 23.66
N ILE A 456 12.80 24.15 23.14
CA ILE A 456 13.20 24.22 21.74
C ILE A 456 14.63 23.70 21.63
N LEU A 457 14.85 22.79 20.68
CA LEU A 457 16.15 22.26 20.33
C LEU A 457 16.59 22.92 19.02
N LEU A 458 17.74 23.60 19.04
CA LEU A 458 18.34 24.18 17.85
C LEU A 458 19.62 23.39 17.53
N PHE A 459 19.63 22.69 16.40
CA PHE A 459 20.80 21.96 15.93
C PHE A 459 21.63 22.85 15.01
N LEU A 460 22.93 22.97 15.30
CA LEU A 460 23.87 23.77 14.51
C LEU A 460 25.18 23.02 14.32
N ASN A 461 25.68 22.94 13.08
CA ASN A 461 27.01 22.37 12.82
C ASN A 461 28.13 23.28 13.33
N ASN A 462 29.25 22.67 13.75
CA ASN A 462 30.41 23.39 14.27
C ASN A 462 31.11 24.32 13.26
N ASP A 463 30.90 24.10 11.95
CA ASP A 463 31.44 24.89 10.84
C ASP A 463 30.45 25.93 10.28
N MET A 464 29.49 26.33 11.13
CA MET A 464 28.49 27.36 10.83
C MET A 464 28.56 28.55 11.78
N ARG A 465 28.14 29.72 11.28
CA ARG A 465 27.91 30.93 12.09
C ARG A 465 26.54 31.53 11.77
N VAL A 466 25.90 32.12 12.75
CA VAL A 466 24.54 32.68 12.64
C VAL A 466 24.58 34.21 12.54
N GLU A 467 23.60 34.82 11.86
CA GLU A 467 23.33 36.26 12.02
C GLU A 467 22.69 36.53 13.40
N PRO A 468 22.84 37.74 13.99
CA PRO A 468 22.36 38.05 15.33
C PRO A 468 20.89 37.70 15.59
N ASP A 469 20.01 37.93 14.62
CA ASP A 469 18.57 37.72 14.74
C ASP A 469 18.09 36.32 14.33
N ALA A 470 19.00 35.43 13.89
CA ALA A 470 18.62 34.14 13.32
C ALA A 470 17.93 33.21 14.33
N VAL A 471 18.45 33.12 15.56
CA VAL A 471 17.85 32.29 16.63
C VAL A 471 16.43 32.78 16.96
N ARG A 472 16.26 34.08 17.16
CA ARG A 472 14.95 34.70 17.43
C ARG A 472 13.96 34.43 16.31
N ARG A 473 14.36 34.62 15.04
CA ARG A 473 13.49 34.36 13.87
C ARG A 473 13.07 32.90 13.75
N LEU A 474 13.96 31.95 14.05
CA LEU A 474 13.62 30.53 14.06
C LEU A 474 12.60 30.23 15.16
N VAL A 475 12.81 30.75 16.37
CA VAL A 475 11.89 30.55 17.51
C VAL A 475 10.52 31.17 17.24
N GLU A 476 10.47 32.40 16.74
CA GLU A 476 9.22 33.11 16.39
C GLU A 476 8.44 32.39 15.27
N ALA A 477 9.13 31.57 14.47
CA ALA A 477 8.55 30.76 13.42
C ALA A 477 8.12 29.35 13.88
N LEU A 478 8.14 29.01 15.16
CA LEU A 478 7.54 27.77 15.64
C LEU A 478 6.07 28.00 15.99
N ASP A 479 5.19 27.09 15.57
CA ASP A 479 3.76 27.10 15.94
C ASP A 479 3.23 25.66 16.09
N GLU A 480 1.95 25.52 16.46
CA GLU A 480 1.30 24.20 16.66
C GLU A 480 1.38 23.28 15.43
N GLN A 481 1.40 23.85 14.23
CA GLN A 481 1.53 23.08 12.98
C GLN A 481 3.01 22.95 12.57
N HIS A 482 3.78 24.04 12.59
CA HIS A 482 5.19 24.10 12.21
C HIS A 482 6.09 23.89 13.42
N ALA A 483 6.11 22.66 13.93
CA ALA A 483 6.91 22.31 15.08
C ALA A 483 8.41 22.15 14.77
N CYS A 484 8.82 22.26 13.49
CA CYS A 484 10.19 22.22 13.00
C CYS A 484 10.40 23.30 11.94
N VAL A 485 11.50 24.07 12.04
CA VAL A 485 11.83 25.14 11.10
C VAL A 485 13.31 25.15 10.74
N ALA A 486 13.60 25.35 9.45
CA ALA A 486 14.97 25.40 8.93
C ALA A 486 15.41 26.86 8.71
N ALA A 487 16.70 27.12 8.91
CA ALA A 487 17.30 28.39 8.52
C ALA A 487 17.60 28.44 7.01
N ARG A 488 17.76 29.65 6.47
CA ARG A 488 18.43 29.84 5.19
C ARG A 488 19.93 29.74 5.38
N VAL A 489 20.54 28.75 4.74
CA VAL A 489 21.98 28.52 4.82
C VAL A 489 22.66 29.00 3.55
N LEU A 490 23.71 29.80 3.72
CA LEU A 490 24.52 30.38 2.65
C LEU A 490 25.97 29.87 2.73
N SER A 491 26.70 29.97 1.62
CA SER A 491 28.16 29.83 1.63
C SER A 491 28.80 30.85 2.58
N TRP A 492 30.01 30.57 3.07
CA TRP A 492 30.70 31.43 4.03
C TRP A 492 30.80 32.91 3.63
N ASP A 493 30.91 33.19 2.32
CA ASP A 493 30.97 34.53 1.73
C ASP A 493 29.59 35.17 1.46
N GLY A 494 28.50 34.45 1.74
CA GLY A 494 27.11 34.88 1.55
C GLY A 494 26.63 34.89 0.09
N LYS A 495 27.48 34.49 -0.87
CA LYS A 495 27.19 34.65 -2.31
C LYS A 495 26.38 33.52 -2.90
N ARG A 496 26.43 32.32 -2.32
CA ARG A 496 25.75 31.13 -2.83
C ARG A 496 24.82 30.53 -1.79
N ILE A 497 23.77 29.89 -2.28
CA ILE A 497 22.81 29.15 -1.46
C ILE A 497 23.39 27.77 -1.14
N ASP A 498 23.36 27.39 0.14
CA ASP A 498 23.55 26.01 0.58
C ASP A 498 22.18 25.35 0.81
N PHE A 499 21.30 25.99 1.59
CA PHE A 499 19.98 25.45 1.87
C PHE A 499 18.91 26.54 1.93
N VAL A 500 17.81 26.31 1.21
CA VAL A 500 16.56 27.09 1.29
C VAL A 500 15.33 26.17 1.34
N SER A 501 15.43 24.95 0.83
CA SER A 501 14.35 23.97 0.80
C SER A 501 14.96 22.59 0.57
N GLY A 502 14.38 21.58 1.19
CA GLY A 502 14.70 20.17 1.08
C GLY A 502 13.59 19.43 0.36
N THR A 503 13.97 18.62 -0.63
CA THR A 503 13.08 17.74 -1.39
C THR A 503 13.60 16.32 -1.32
N SER A 504 12.73 15.33 -1.52
CA SER A 504 13.15 13.92 -1.55
C SER A 504 12.59 13.23 -2.78
N THR A 505 13.30 12.22 -3.29
CA THR A 505 12.72 11.25 -4.23
C THR A 505 11.89 10.21 -3.48
N PHE A 506 11.08 9.43 -4.19
CA PHE A 506 10.35 8.29 -3.61
C PHE A 506 11.30 7.19 -3.08
N GLU A 507 12.56 7.19 -3.50
CA GLU A 507 13.63 6.32 -3.02
C GLU A 507 14.35 6.89 -1.77
N ALA A 508 13.82 7.97 -1.19
CA ALA A 508 14.37 8.68 -0.04
C ALA A 508 15.74 9.35 -0.25
N PHE A 509 16.10 9.70 -1.49
CA PHE A 509 17.26 10.56 -1.74
C PHE A 509 16.88 12.02 -1.52
N GLY A 510 17.47 12.65 -0.51
CA GLY A 510 17.34 14.08 -0.27
C GLY A 510 18.11 14.92 -1.29
N ALA A 511 17.51 16.05 -1.67
CA ALA A 511 18.11 17.09 -2.49
C ALA A 511 17.83 18.47 -1.87
N GLN A 512 18.88 19.28 -1.76
CA GLN A 512 18.79 20.68 -1.35
C GLN A 512 18.49 21.53 -2.59
N GLU A 513 17.35 22.21 -2.60
CA GLU A 513 16.96 23.04 -3.73
C GLU A 513 17.86 24.26 -3.88
N ARG A 514 18.17 24.62 -5.13
CA ARG A 514 19.00 25.77 -5.48
C ARG A 514 20.42 25.73 -4.89
N TYR A 515 20.88 24.58 -4.40
CA TYR A 515 22.25 24.39 -3.93
C TYR A 515 23.27 24.91 -4.96
N GLY A 516 24.22 25.73 -4.48
CA GLY A 516 25.28 26.35 -5.28
C GLY A 516 24.84 27.51 -6.18
N LYS A 517 23.54 27.84 -6.26
CA LYS A 517 23.03 28.99 -7.04
C LYS A 517 23.36 30.32 -6.34
N PRO A 518 23.43 31.44 -7.08
CA PRO A 518 23.60 32.76 -6.47
C PRO A 518 22.50 33.07 -5.45
N ASN A 519 22.87 33.73 -4.36
CA ASN A 519 21.94 34.26 -3.37
C ASN A 519 21.21 35.49 -3.95
N ALA A 520 20.11 35.24 -4.66
CA ALA A 520 19.33 36.27 -5.37
C ALA A 520 17.92 36.43 -4.78
N LEU A 521 17.34 37.63 -4.93
CA LEU A 521 16.01 37.99 -4.41
C LEU A 521 14.88 37.08 -4.93
N GLU A 522 15.02 36.54 -6.15
CA GLU A 522 14.05 35.61 -6.75
C GLU A 522 13.88 34.29 -5.98
N TYR A 523 14.81 33.96 -5.07
CA TYR A 523 14.77 32.77 -4.22
C TYR A 523 14.30 33.07 -2.79
N LEU A 524 13.77 34.27 -2.53
CA LEU A 524 13.28 34.72 -1.21
C LEU A 524 11.80 34.40 -0.94
N GLY A 525 11.15 33.57 -1.76
CA GLY A 525 9.81 33.06 -1.47
C GLY A 525 9.85 31.96 -0.40
N GLY A 526 9.57 32.31 0.86
CA GLY A 526 9.50 31.34 1.96
C GLY A 526 8.42 30.28 1.75
N GLY A 527 8.56 29.11 2.36
CA GLY A 527 7.60 28.03 2.15
C GLY A 527 7.85 26.77 2.98
N GLU A 528 6.94 25.81 2.83
CA GLU A 528 7.13 24.47 3.37
C GLU A 528 8.31 23.76 2.71
N THR A 529 9.01 22.96 3.50
CA THR A 529 10.15 22.14 3.05
C THR A 529 9.93 20.69 3.47
N PHE A 530 10.32 19.71 2.66
CA PHE A 530 10.07 18.30 3.02
C PHE A 530 10.87 17.89 4.27
N PHE A 531 12.10 18.35 4.38
CA PHE A 531 12.97 18.18 5.55
C PHE A 531 13.73 19.48 5.83
N ALA A 532 14.17 19.67 7.07
CA ALA A 532 15.13 20.71 7.44
C ALA A 532 16.54 20.14 7.32
N ASN A 533 17.51 20.87 6.78
CA ASN A 533 18.87 20.34 6.72
C ASN A 533 19.42 20.09 8.13
N GLY A 534 20.16 18.99 8.31
CA GLY A 534 20.69 18.62 9.63
C GLY A 534 21.64 19.65 10.25
N GLY A 535 22.10 20.65 9.49
CA GLY A 535 23.10 21.61 9.93
C GLY A 535 22.60 22.89 10.59
N ALA A 536 21.34 23.32 10.37
CA ALA A 536 20.81 24.55 10.99
C ALA A 536 19.27 24.56 11.02
N PHE A 537 18.68 24.02 12.09
CA PHE A 537 17.23 24.02 12.27
C PHE A 537 16.81 24.03 13.74
N ALA A 538 15.62 24.54 14.01
CA ALA A 538 14.98 24.50 15.32
C ALA A 538 13.75 23.59 15.32
N ILE A 539 13.57 22.80 16.36
CA ILE A 539 12.42 21.89 16.53
C ILE A 539 11.96 21.93 17.98
N THR A 540 10.65 21.88 18.22
CA THR A 540 10.15 21.71 19.59
C THR A 540 10.57 20.35 20.13
N ARG A 541 10.96 20.28 21.40
CA ARG A 541 11.32 19.01 22.07
C ARG A 541 10.19 17.99 21.93
N ALA A 542 8.94 18.41 22.08
CA ALA A 542 7.77 17.54 21.92
C ALA A 542 7.71 16.88 20.53
N ALA A 543 7.89 17.64 19.45
CA ALA A 543 7.88 17.08 18.09
C ALA A 543 9.11 16.21 17.79
N TYR A 544 10.28 16.56 18.34
CA TYR A 544 11.47 15.72 18.24
C TYR A 544 11.26 14.37 18.92
N MET A 545 10.72 14.35 20.15
CA MET A 545 10.43 13.11 20.88
C MET A 545 9.30 12.30 20.23
N ALA A 546 8.23 12.96 19.77
CA ALA A 546 7.11 12.30 19.10
C ALA A 546 7.51 11.65 17.77
N SER A 547 8.49 12.22 17.06
CA SER A 547 9.02 11.62 15.83
C SER A 547 10.05 10.51 16.09
N GLY A 548 10.56 10.38 17.32
CA GLY A 548 11.61 9.42 17.69
C GLY A 548 13.05 9.95 17.58
N GLY A 549 13.22 11.25 17.32
CA GLY A 549 14.53 11.92 17.23
C GLY A 549 15.42 11.44 16.08
N PHE A 550 16.70 11.81 16.09
CA PHE A 550 17.66 11.24 15.14
C PHE A 550 17.87 9.74 15.39
N ASP A 551 17.85 8.95 14.32
CA ASP A 551 18.15 7.53 14.39
C ASP A 551 19.67 7.33 14.56
N SER A 552 20.09 6.89 15.74
CA SER A 552 21.50 6.66 16.06
C SER A 552 22.18 5.65 15.13
N SER A 553 21.43 4.75 14.48
CA SER A 553 21.98 3.78 13.53
C SER A 553 22.43 4.41 12.21
N PHE A 554 21.92 5.60 11.87
CA PHE A 554 22.25 6.28 10.63
C PHE A 554 23.69 6.76 10.59
N PHE A 555 24.33 6.95 11.76
CA PHE A 555 25.65 7.55 11.94
C PHE A 555 25.73 8.98 11.39
N ALA A 556 25.58 9.20 10.08
CA ALA A 556 25.48 10.49 9.41
C ALA A 556 24.87 10.35 8.01
N TYR A 557 24.44 11.48 7.43
CA TYR A 557 23.84 11.65 6.09
C TYR A 557 22.43 11.06 5.95
N TYR A 558 21.51 11.84 5.37
CA TYR A 558 20.09 11.50 5.21
C TYR A 558 19.35 11.16 6.51
N ASP A 559 19.99 11.38 7.65
CA ASP A 559 19.37 11.39 8.97
C ASP A 559 18.34 12.53 9.10
N ASP A 560 18.61 13.66 8.44
CA ASP A 560 17.71 14.80 8.30
C ASP A 560 16.51 14.51 7.40
N VAL A 561 16.70 13.79 6.29
CA VAL A 561 15.62 13.31 5.42
C VAL A 561 14.69 12.35 6.17
N ASP A 562 15.25 11.37 6.91
CA ASP A 562 14.47 10.42 7.71
C ASP A 562 13.70 11.12 8.84
N LEU A 563 14.36 12.02 9.59
CA LEU A 563 13.71 12.81 10.62
C LEU A 563 12.60 13.69 10.04
N GLY A 564 12.85 14.39 8.93
CA GLY A 564 11.85 15.22 8.26
C GLY A 564 10.62 14.42 7.84
N TRP A 565 10.83 13.21 7.29
CA TRP A 565 9.75 12.30 6.96
C TRP A 565 8.94 11.89 8.20
N ARG A 566 9.61 11.50 9.29
CA ARG A 566 8.94 11.08 10.54
C ARG A 566 8.20 12.22 11.23
N VAL A 567 8.73 13.43 11.22
CA VAL A 567 8.04 14.64 11.72
C VAL A 567 6.71 14.85 10.98
N ARG A 568 6.71 14.65 9.65
CA ARG A 568 5.50 14.75 8.81
C ARG A 568 4.48 13.65 9.07
N ILE A 569 4.96 12.41 9.18
CA ILE A 569 4.14 11.25 9.53
C ILE A 569 3.51 11.42 10.92
N ALA A 570 4.19 12.08 11.85
CA ALA A 570 3.70 12.39 13.18
C ALA A 570 2.68 13.56 13.23
N GLY A 571 2.37 14.20 12.10
CA GLY A 571 1.36 15.27 12.02
C GLY A 571 1.89 16.70 12.03
N TYR A 572 3.21 16.90 12.08
CA TYR A 572 3.81 18.23 12.08
C TYR A 572 4.27 18.65 10.68
N ARG A 573 4.37 19.95 10.45
CA ARG A 573 4.86 20.57 9.21
C ARG A 573 6.25 21.14 9.44
N ILE A 574 6.97 21.33 8.34
CA ILE A 574 8.33 21.89 8.34
C ILE A 574 8.37 23.06 7.38
N ARG A 575 8.90 24.21 7.81
CA ARG A 575 9.05 25.40 6.97
C ARG A 575 10.47 25.95 7.01
N THR A 576 10.88 26.61 5.95
CA THR A 576 12.12 27.39 5.94
C THR A 576 11.83 28.85 6.30
N VAL A 577 12.62 29.41 7.21
CA VAL A 577 12.59 30.82 7.60
C VAL A 577 13.70 31.54 6.84
N LEU A 578 13.35 32.15 5.70
CA LEU A 578 14.37 32.68 4.78
C LEU A 578 15.15 33.87 5.33
N ASP A 579 14.59 34.56 6.32
CA ASP A 579 15.26 35.67 6.98
C ASP A 579 16.17 35.21 8.14
N ALA A 580 16.06 33.96 8.59
CA ALA A 580 17.02 33.40 9.55
C ALA A 580 18.26 32.94 8.79
N ILE A 581 19.30 33.78 8.75
CA ILE A 581 20.49 33.55 7.93
C ILE A 581 21.58 32.85 8.74
N VAL A 582 22.12 31.78 8.16
CA VAL A 582 23.27 31.02 8.67
C VAL A 582 24.30 30.86 7.56
N TYR A 583 25.58 30.99 7.88
CA TYR A 583 26.68 30.81 6.94
C TYR A 583 27.43 29.51 7.23
N HIS A 584 27.78 28.77 6.19
CA HIS A 584 28.40 27.45 6.30
C HIS A 584 29.74 27.37 5.54
N ARG A 585 30.79 26.87 6.21
CA ARG A 585 32.05 26.49 5.56
C ARG A 585 31.94 25.06 5.00
N HIS A 586 31.09 24.90 3.99
CA HIS A 586 30.74 23.60 3.41
C HIS A 586 31.97 22.70 3.20
N GLY A 587 32.01 21.54 3.87
CA GLY A 587 33.11 20.58 3.77
C GLY A 587 34.19 20.69 4.85
N GLY A 588 34.07 21.60 5.83
CA GLY A 588 35.10 21.85 6.84
C GLY A 588 35.46 20.61 7.67
N THR A 589 34.44 19.87 8.12
CA THR A 589 34.62 18.58 8.82
C THR A 589 34.24 17.39 7.93
N SER A 590 33.22 17.53 7.08
CA SER A 590 32.72 16.45 6.23
C SER A 590 33.65 16.07 5.08
N GLY A 591 34.51 16.99 4.61
CA GLY A 591 35.56 16.73 3.61
C GLY A 591 36.69 15.84 4.13
N ARG A 592 36.74 15.57 5.43
CA ARG A 592 37.69 14.62 6.05
C ARG A 592 37.24 13.17 5.93
N TYR A 593 35.97 12.91 5.59
CA TYR A 593 35.48 11.56 5.30
C TYR A 593 35.80 11.17 3.85
N PRO A 594 36.24 9.92 3.59
CA PRO A 594 36.38 9.43 2.22
C PRO A 594 35.03 9.45 1.47
N ASP A 595 35.03 9.90 0.22
CA ASP A 595 33.81 9.99 -0.61
C ASP A 595 33.03 8.66 -0.72
N GLY A 596 33.74 7.53 -0.74
CA GLY A 596 33.12 6.20 -0.70
C GLY A 596 32.31 5.96 0.58
N GLN A 597 32.78 6.41 1.75
CA GLN A 597 32.04 6.24 3.00
C GLN A 597 30.77 7.09 3.01
N LYS A 598 30.83 8.32 2.48
CA LYS A 598 29.66 9.19 2.33
C LYS A 598 28.59 8.56 1.44
N GLN A 599 28.98 8.04 0.28
CA GLN A 599 28.05 7.36 -0.64
C GLN A 599 27.46 6.07 -0.05
N TYR A 600 28.25 5.31 0.71
CA TYR A 600 27.74 4.13 1.43
C TYR A 600 26.62 4.52 2.40
N LEU A 601 26.85 5.53 3.25
CA LEU A 601 25.86 5.99 4.23
C LEU A 601 24.60 6.51 3.54
N MET A 602 24.74 7.35 2.51
CA MET A 602 23.61 7.89 1.75
C MET A 602 22.74 6.78 1.12
N GLN A 603 23.34 5.79 0.46
CA GLN A 603 22.59 4.69 -0.17
C GLN A 603 21.89 3.80 0.87
N ARG A 604 22.58 3.46 1.96
CA ARG A 604 22.06 2.60 3.03
C ARG A 604 20.90 3.29 3.76
N ASN A 605 21.11 4.53 4.18
CA ASN A 605 20.18 5.30 4.97
C ASN A 605 18.92 5.65 4.16
N ALA A 606 19.04 5.92 2.85
CA ALA A 606 17.89 6.07 1.95
C ALA A 606 17.02 4.79 1.94
N LEU A 607 17.62 3.60 1.79
CA LEU A 607 16.88 2.35 1.80
C LEU A 607 16.22 2.06 3.15
N TRP A 608 16.90 2.34 4.28
CA TRP A 608 16.27 2.26 5.60
C TRP A 608 15.11 3.23 5.76
N THR A 609 15.22 4.46 5.25
CA THR A 609 14.15 5.45 5.26
C THR A 609 12.91 4.93 4.52
N VAL A 610 13.09 4.36 3.31
CA VAL A 610 12.01 3.69 2.56
C VAL A 610 11.36 2.58 3.39
N LEU A 611 12.17 1.68 3.97
CA LEU A 611 11.69 0.53 4.72
C LEU A 611 10.94 0.92 6.00
N LYS A 612 11.36 1.98 6.70
CA LYS A 612 10.74 2.45 7.94
C LYS A 612 9.46 3.25 7.70
N ASN A 613 9.50 4.18 6.74
CA ASN A 613 8.56 5.31 6.72
C ASN A 613 7.36 5.13 5.78
N TYR A 614 7.38 4.30 4.75
CA TYR A 614 6.18 4.07 3.94
C TYR A 614 5.11 3.28 4.68
N GLU A 615 3.83 3.46 4.40
CA GLU A 615 2.76 2.54 4.81
C GLU A 615 2.96 1.17 4.14
N ALA A 616 2.37 0.12 4.72
CA ALA A 616 2.56 -1.23 4.21
C ALA A 616 2.09 -1.39 2.74
N ARG A 617 1.02 -0.67 2.35
CA ARG A 617 0.52 -0.64 0.97
C ARG A 617 1.53 0.01 0.03
N THR A 618 1.94 1.24 0.34
CA THR A 618 2.85 2.01 -0.50
C THR A 618 4.22 1.34 -0.60
N LEU A 619 4.73 0.82 0.51
CA LEU A 619 6.00 0.10 0.55
C LEU A 619 5.99 -1.09 -0.40
N ARG A 620 4.91 -1.87 -0.46
CA ARG A 620 4.80 -2.99 -1.41
C ARG A 620 4.86 -2.54 -2.88
N GLY A 621 4.31 -1.38 -3.19
CA GLY A 621 4.36 -0.82 -4.55
C GLY A 621 5.71 -0.18 -4.89
N VAL A 622 6.35 0.49 -3.93
CA VAL A 622 7.61 1.23 -4.13
C VAL A 622 8.85 0.36 -4.02
N LEU A 623 8.89 -0.58 -3.06
CA LEU A 623 10.10 -1.32 -2.70
C LEU A 623 10.74 -2.09 -3.88
N PRO A 624 9.99 -2.81 -4.75
CA PRO A 624 10.61 -3.47 -5.89
C PRO A 624 11.32 -2.49 -6.83
N CYS A 625 10.69 -1.34 -7.11
CA CYS A 625 11.27 -0.31 -7.96
C CYS A 625 12.52 0.31 -7.31
N ALA A 626 12.45 0.64 -6.02
CA ALA A 626 13.59 1.19 -5.27
C ALA A 626 14.80 0.24 -5.22
N LEU A 627 14.57 -1.06 -5.03
CA LEU A 627 15.64 -2.07 -5.03
C LEU A 627 16.28 -2.24 -6.41
N LEU A 628 15.48 -2.22 -7.47
CA LEU A 628 15.97 -2.30 -8.86
C LEU A 628 16.82 -1.07 -9.21
N LEU A 629 16.35 0.11 -8.85
CA LEU A 629 17.09 1.36 -9.08
C LEU A 629 18.37 1.42 -8.24
N ALA A 630 18.34 0.95 -6.99
CA ALA A 630 19.55 0.79 -6.17
C ALA A 630 20.57 -0.14 -6.84
N ALA A 631 20.13 -1.30 -7.33
CA ALA A 631 20.99 -2.23 -8.07
C ALA A 631 21.57 -1.61 -9.35
N ARG A 632 20.79 -0.79 -10.07
CA ARG A 632 21.28 -0.07 -11.24
C ARG A 632 22.35 0.96 -10.89
N ARG A 633 22.17 1.72 -9.81
CA ARG A 633 23.16 2.72 -9.37
C ARG A 633 24.50 2.07 -9.06
N ILE A 634 24.47 1.01 -8.25
CA ILE A 634 25.62 0.20 -7.86
C ILE A 634 26.47 -0.22 -9.06
N THR A 635 25.80 -0.66 -10.11
CA THR A 635 26.43 -1.27 -11.28
C THR A 635 26.82 -0.28 -12.38
N HIS A 636 26.11 0.84 -12.48
CA HIS A 636 26.57 1.98 -13.26
C HIS A 636 27.92 2.48 -12.73
N ASP A 637 28.08 2.55 -11.41
CA ASP A 637 29.36 2.92 -10.79
C ASP A 637 30.45 1.85 -11.08
N LEU A 638 30.10 0.56 -11.13
CA LEU A 638 31.06 -0.51 -11.50
C LEU A 638 31.59 -0.42 -12.93
N THR A 639 30.85 0.20 -13.87
CA THR A 639 31.35 0.42 -15.24
C THR A 639 32.49 1.44 -15.33
N LEU A 640 32.79 2.15 -14.24
CA LEU A 640 33.96 3.02 -14.09
C LEU A 640 35.24 2.23 -13.73
N MET A 641 35.12 0.96 -13.30
CA MET A 641 36.26 0.07 -12.99
C MET A 641 36.80 -0.72 -14.20
N ARG A 642 36.82 -0.12 -15.40
CA ARG A 642 37.35 -0.71 -16.65
C ARG A 642 38.88 -0.93 -16.57
N GLY A 643 39.31 -1.91 -15.78
CA GLY A 643 40.72 -2.23 -15.57
C GLY A 643 40.97 -3.33 -14.52
N THR A 644 40.00 -3.64 -13.66
CA THR A 644 40.16 -4.65 -12.60
C THR A 644 39.94 -6.08 -13.15
N ARG A 645 40.60 -7.09 -12.54
CA ARG A 645 40.39 -8.52 -12.91
C ARG A 645 38.92 -8.94 -12.81
N PHE A 646 38.17 -8.32 -11.89
CA PHE A 646 36.73 -8.55 -11.71
C PHE A 646 35.90 -7.99 -12.89
N ALA A 647 36.16 -6.75 -13.32
CA ALA A 647 35.49 -6.15 -14.48
C ALA A 647 35.87 -6.85 -15.80
N GLN A 648 37.09 -7.37 -15.92
CA GLN A 648 37.52 -8.16 -17.09
C GLN A 648 36.80 -9.51 -17.18
N ALA A 649 36.57 -10.20 -16.05
CA ALA A 649 35.81 -11.45 -16.00
C ALA A 649 34.32 -11.26 -16.35
N LEU A 650 33.75 -10.09 -16.04
CA LEU A 650 32.34 -9.75 -16.30
C LEU A 650 32.10 -9.04 -17.65
N ARG A 651 33.16 -8.78 -18.42
CA ARG A 651 33.13 -8.05 -19.71
C ARG A 651 32.14 -8.56 -20.76
N PRO A 652 31.86 -9.89 -20.90
CA PRO A 652 30.85 -10.38 -21.82
C PRO A 652 29.41 -9.94 -21.48
N TRP A 653 29.15 -9.58 -20.22
CA TRP A 653 27.80 -9.39 -19.65
C TRP A 653 27.39 -7.92 -19.49
N LEU A 654 28.35 -7.00 -19.38
CA LEU A 654 28.14 -5.54 -19.28
C LEU A 654 27.80 -4.86 -20.63
N GLY A 655 27.56 -5.65 -21.68
CA GLY A 655 27.15 -5.19 -23.02
C GLY A 655 28.31 -4.76 -23.92
N ARG A 656 28.34 -5.29 -25.15
CA ARG A 656 29.13 -4.73 -26.26
C ARG A 656 28.42 -3.46 -26.77
N ARG A 657 28.78 -2.27 -26.29
CA ARG A 657 28.58 -1.08 -27.14
C ARG A 657 29.61 -1.15 -28.26
N GLY A 658 29.12 -1.02 -29.50
CA GLY A 658 29.90 -1.15 -30.71
C GLY A 658 31.18 -0.30 -30.69
N GLN A 659 32.16 -0.72 -31.46
CA GLN A 659 33.44 -0.06 -31.70
C GLN A 659 33.28 1.25 -32.48
N SER A 660 32.45 2.16 -31.98
CA SER A 660 32.52 3.58 -32.33
C SER A 660 33.55 4.19 -31.40
N ARG A 661 34.55 4.87 -31.98
CA ARG A 661 35.66 5.55 -31.30
C ARG A 661 35.29 6.07 -29.90
N PRO A 662 36.18 5.95 -28.90
CA PRO A 662 35.95 6.60 -27.61
C PRO A 662 35.77 8.09 -27.87
N ALA A 663 34.60 8.64 -27.52
CA ALA A 663 34.54 10.06 -27.19
C ALA A 663 35.54 10.27 -26.04
N PRO A 664 36.39 11.31 -26.10
CA PRO A 664 37.49 11.47 -25.16
C PRO A 664 36.91 11.61 -23.74
N VAL A 665 37.03 10.52 -22.97
CA VAL A 665 37.20 10.63 -21.53
C VAL A 665 38.55 11.31 -21.38
N TYR A 666 38.58 12.47 -20.73
CA TYR A 666 39.76 13.28 -20.43
C TYR A 666 41.04 12.44 -20.41
N ASP A 667 41.97 12.80 -21.29
CA ASP A 667 43.35 12.33 -21.27
C ASP A 667 43.99 12.83 -19.97
N ILE A 668 43.82 12.06 -18.90
CA ILE A 668 44.67 12.16 -17.71
C ILE A 668 45.89 11.33 -18.05
N GLY A 669 46.98 12.03 -18.36
CA GLY A 669 48.28 11.45 -18.69
C GLY A 669 48.79 10.44 -17.65
N PRO A 670 49.96 9.83 -17.90
CA PRO A 670 50.42 8.68 -17.14
C PRO A 670 50.52 8.98 -15.63
N ALA A 671 49.54 8.44 -14.91
CA ALA A 671 49.59 7.85 -13.59
C ALA A 671 50.60 8.42 -12.58
N GLU A 672 50.30 9.57 -11.95
CA GLU A 672 50.74 9.88 -10.57
C GLU A 672 49.74 10.76 -9.77
N ALA A 673 48.42 10.70 -10.04
CA ALA A 673 47.43 11.55 -9.34
C ALA A 673 46.48 10.78 -8.37
N PRO A 674 46.15 11.35 -7.19
CA PRO A 674 45.19 10.81 -6.20
C PRO A 674 43.78 10.50 -6.76
N GLU A 675 43.38 11.13 -7.86
CA GLU A 675 42.06 11.03 -8.48
C GLU A 675 41.74 9.63 -9.04
N ALA A 676 42.76 8.85 -9.43
CA ALA A 676 42.57 7.47 -9.88
C ALA A 676 42.14 6.52 -8.74
N ARG A 677 42.43 6.86 -7.48
CA ARG A 677 41.94 6.11 -6.30
C ARG A 677 40.47 6.41 -5.99
N LEU A 678 40.02 7.65 -6.21
CA LEU A 678 38.63 8.09 -5.95
C LEU A 678 37.60 7.27 -6.74
N ILE A 679 37.91 6.99 -8.01
CA ILE A 679 37.00 6.30 -8.95
C ILE A 679 36.88 4.79 -8.64
N ALA A 680 37.85 4.20 -7.94
CA ALA A 680 37.87 2.76 -7.64
C ALA A 680 37.01 2.36 -6.42
N ASP A 681 36.73 3.29 -5.48
CA ASP A 681 36.07 2.97 -4.20
C ASP A 681 34.54 3.23 -4.19
N LEU A 682 34.05 4.12 -5.05
CA LEU A 682 32.63 4.51 -5.16
C LEU A 682 31.64 3.34 -5.42
N PRO A 683 31.93 2.39 -6.34
CA PRO A 683 30.98 1.33 -6.65
C PRO A 683 30.86 0.27 -5.56
N VAL A 684 31.95 0.05 -4.82
CA VAL A 684 32.03 -0.88 -3.68
C VAL A 684 31.21 -0.37 -2.51
N ALA A 685 31.18 0.95 -2.31
CA ALA A 685 30.40 1.59 -1.26
C ALA A 685 28.89 1.42 -1.45
N ALA A 686 28.37 1.70 -2.64
CA ALA A 686 26.95 1.50 -2.95
C ALA A 686 26.56 0.02 -2.83
N PHE A 687 27.46 -0.86 -3.26
CA PHE A 687 27.29 -2.30 -3.16
C PHE A 687 27.18 -2.79 -1.71
N ALA A 688 28.11 -2.37 -0.84
CA ALA A 688 28.09 -2.68 0.59
C ALA A 688 26.87 -2.08 1.31
N ALA A 689 26.41 -0.91 0.85
CA ALA A 689 25.25 -0.22 1.42
C ALA A 689 23.96 -1.03 1.27
N ALA A 690 23.69 -1.52 0.06
CA ALA A 690 22.53 -2.40 -0.17
C ALA A 690 22.64 -3.69 0.64
N GLY A 691 23.82 -4.32 0.65
CA GLY A 691 24.08 -5.51 1.45
C GLY A 691 23.71 -5.33 2.92
N ILE A 692 24.33 -4.36 3.59
CA ILE A 692 24.10 -4.07 5.02
C ILE A 692 22.67 -3.62 5.31
N ALA A 693 22.07 -2.82 4.43
CA ALA A 693 20.71 -2.37 4.64
C ALA A 693 19.71 -3.54 4.75
N LEU A 694 19.96 -4.59 3.97
CA LEU A 694 19.16 -5.81 3.95
C LEU A 694 19.48 -6.75 5.13
N SER A 695 20.71 -6.73 5.63
CA SER A 695 21.15 -7.47 6.82
C SER A 695 20.45 -7.04 8.10
N ASP A 696 20.23 -5.74 8.21
CA ASP A 696 19.62 -5.10 9.38
C ASP A 696 18.08 -5.13 9.35
N LEU A 697 17.47 -5.83 8.40
CA LEU A 697 16.01 -5.91 8.26
C LEU A 697 15.25 -6.26 9.55
N PRO A 698 15.71 -7.18 10.43
CA PRO A 698 15.02 -7.43 11.70
C PRO A 698 14.94 -6.17 12.58
N ARG A 699 16.05 -5.46 12.75
CA ARG A 699 16.12 -4.19 13.49
C ARG A 699 15.25 -3.13 12.84
N VAL A 700 15.38 -2.96 11.51
CA VAL A 700 14.61 -2.00 10.73
C VAL A 700 13.10 -2.31 10.80
N ALA A 701 12.70 -3.59 10.93
CA ALA A 701 11.32 -3.99 11.09
C ALA A 701 10.76 -3.63 12.48
N GLU A 702 11.58 -3.71 13.54
CA GLU A 702 11.22 -3.25 14.88
C GLU A 702 11.06 -1.72 14.91
N GLU A 703 12.01 -0.99 14.34
CA GLU A 703 11.96 0.47 14.17
C GLU A 703 10.75 0.90 13.35
N ARG A 704 10.48 0.19 12.24
CA ARG A 704 9.27 0.38 11.44
C ARG A 704 8.02 0.23 12.32
N ALA A 705 7.93 -0.80 13.16
CA ALA A 705 6.75 -0.98 14.01
C ALA A 705 6.53 0.21 14.96
N VAL A 706 7.61 0.83 15.46
CA VAL A 706 7.53 2.07 16.25
C VAL A 706 7.01 3.23 15.41
N VAL A 707 7.62 3.47 14.24
CA VAL A 707 7.22 4.56 13.32
C VAL A 707 5.75 4.43 12.90
N GLN A 708 5.31 3.21 12.54
CA GLN A 708 3.95 2.98 12.09
C GLN A 708 2.93 3.10 13.24
N ARG A 709 3.30 2.81 14.50
CA ARG A 709 2.45 3.08 15.68
C ARG A 709 2.31 4.57 15.98
N ALA A 710 3.35 5.36 15.71
CA ALA A 710 3.35 6.81 15.93
C ALA A 710 2.74 7.61 14.76
N ARG A 711 2.41 6.96 13.64
CA ARG A 711 1.82 7.60 12.45
C ARG A 711 0.47 8.23 12.77
N ARG A 712 0.34 9.50 12.36
CA ARG A 712 -0.92 10.27 12.37
C ARG A 712 -1.35 10.72 10.98
N VAL A 713 -0.42 10.76 10.02
CA VAL A 713 -0.68 11.23 8.65
C VAL A 713 -0.43 10.11 7.64
N PRO A 714 -1.38 9.83 6.74
CA PRO A 714 -1.23 8.78 5.74
C PRO A 714 -0.32 9.20 4.57
N ASP A 715 0.19 8.21 3.85
CA ASP A 715 1.17 8.44 2.78
C ASP A 715 0.63 9.36 1.68
N HIS A 716 -0.65 9.24 1.30
CA HIS A 716 -1.24 10.08 0.25
C HIS A 716 -1.28 11.57 0.59
N VAL A 717 -1.06 11.94 1.87
CA VAL A 717 -0.89 13.33 2.31
C VAL A 717 0.58 13.73 2.34
N VAL A 718 1.49 12.84 2.78
CA VAL A 718 2.93 13.13 2.91
C VAL A 718 3.64 13.12 1.55
N LEU A 719 3.37 12.14 0.69
CA LEU A 719 4.14 11.88 -0.52
C LEU A 719 4.03 12.95 -1.62
N PRO A 720 2.89 13.64 -1.81
CA PRO A 720 2.84 14.79 -2.72
C PRO A 720 3.83 15.90 -2.33
N GLN A 721 4.25 15.96 -1.06
CA GLN A 721 5.13 16.99 -0.52
C GLN A 721 6.62 16.66 -0.70
N LEU A 722 6.95 15.50 -1.30
CA LEU A 722 8.32 15.12 -1.64
C LEU A 722 9.00 16.14 -2.56
N GLY A 723 8.22 16.93 -3.32
CA GLY A 723 8.71 17.93 -4.28
C GLY A 723 9.26 17.29 -5.56
N ARG A 724 10.33 16.50 -5.42
CA ARG A 724 11.01 15.77 -6.52
C ARG A 724 10.71 14.27 -6.50
N GLY A 725 9.54 13.89 -6.00
CA GLY A 725 9.20 12.50 -5.71
C GLY A 725 9.43 11.52 -6.87
N LEU A 726 9.20 11.96 -8.12
CA LEU A 726 9.35 11.15 -9.34
C LEU A 726 10.61 11.45 -10.15
N GLU A 727 11.45 12.38 -9.71
CA GLU A 727 12.71 12.68 -10.40
C GLU A 727 13.78 11.63 -10.04
N PRO A 728 14.71 11.33 -10.95
CA PRO A 728 15.90 10.58 -10.59
C PRO A 728 16.76 11.38 -9.59
N PRO A 729 17.63 10.73 -8.79
CA PRO A 729 18.53 11.44 -7.89
C PRO A 729 19.45 12.42 -8.65
N GLY A 730 19.64 13.63 -8.12
CA GLY A 730 20.19 14.78 -8.86
C GLY A 730 21.54 14.56 -9.57
N GLN A 731 22.46 13.76 -9.01
CA GLN A 731 23.75 13.44 -9.66
C GLN A 731 23.60 12.56 -10.92
N LEU A 732 22.45 11.90 -11.08
CA LEU A 732 22.15 10.95 -12.16
C LEU A 732 21.20 11.53 -13.22
N ASN A 733 20.61 12.71 -12.97
CA ASN A 733 19.67 13.38 -13.88
C ASN A 733 20.27 13.69 -15.27
N ALA A 734 21.58 13.90 -15.35
CA ALA A 734 22.28 14.17 -16.61
C ALA A 734 22.55 12.90 -17.47
N ARG A 735 22.31 11.69 -16.94
CA ARG A 735 22.71 10.44 -17.61
C ARG A 735 21.53 9.81 -18.36
N THR A 736 21.55 9.90 -19.69
CA THR A 736 20.45 9.47 -20.59
C THR A 736 20.04 7.99 -20.42
N SER A 737 20.97 7.08 -20.13
CA SER A 737 20.65 5.64 -19.98
C SER A 737 20.06 5.28 -18.62
N TYR A 738 20.45 5.97 -17.55
CA TYR A 738 19.84 5.78 -16.22
C TYR A 738 18.45 6.38 -16.20
N ARG A 739 18.28 7.59 -16.76
CA ARG A 739 16.99 8.28 -16.85
C ARG A 739 15.93 7.47 -17.62
N LYS A 740 16.28 6.92 -18.79
CA LYS A 740 15.37 6.05 -19.56
C LYS A 740 14.93 4.81 -18.78
N LEU A 741 15.83 4.18 -18.02
CA LEU A 741 15.49 3.04 -17.17
C LEU A 741 14.63 3.47 -15.99
N HIS A 742 14.94 4.60 -15.37
CA HIS A 742 14.17 5.17 -14.29
C HIS A 742 12.72 5.42 -14.72
N GLU A 743 12.50 6.16 -15.80
CA GLU A 743 11.18 6.42 -16.38
C GLU A 743 10.44 5.10 -16.70
N ALA A 744 11.11 4.15 -17.36
CA ALA A 744 10.51 2.85 -17.68
C ALA A 744 10.11 2.06 -16.42
N LEU A 745 10.90 2.08 -15.35
CA LEU A 745 10.58 1.40 -14.09
C LEU A 745 9.43 2.11 -13.36
N LEU A 746 9.40 3.44 -13.34
CA LEU A 746 8.32 4.21 -12.73
C LEU A 746 6.97 3.88 -13.38
N ASP A 747 6.91 3.87 -14.71
CA ASP A 747 5.72 3.47 -15.47
C ASP A 747 5.35 2.01 -15.20
N ARG A 748 6.35 1.13 -15.19
CA ARG A 748 6.14 -0.32 -15.02
C ARG A 748 5.54 -0.69 -13.67
N PHE A 749 5.98 -0.01 -12.62
CA PHE A 749 5.49 -0.21 -11.25
C PHE A 749 4.37 0.77 -10.87
N ALA A 750 3.90 1.58 -11.83
CA ALA A 750 2.87 2.59 -11.62
C ALA A 750 3.16 3.50 -10.41
N ILE A 751 4.43 3.85 -10.18
CA ILE A 751 4.88 4.63 -9.03
C ILE A 751 4.08 5.93 -8.87
N PRO A 752 3.76 6.71 -9.93
CA PRO A 752 2.93 7.90 -9.79
C PRO A 752 1.54 7.62 -9.18
N LEU A 753 0.92 6.48 -9.51
CA LEU A 753 -0.36 6.09 -8.91
C LEU A 753 -0.18 5.60 -7.48
N VAL A 754 0.90 4.86 -7.18
CA VAL A 754 1.19 4.35 -5.84
C VAL A 754 1.42 5.50 -4.86
N ILE A 755 2.14 6.56 -5.25
CA ILE A 755 2.46 7.69 -4.37
C ILE A 755 1.34 8.75 -4.29
N CYS A 756 0.40 8.78 -5.25
CA CYS A 756 -0.65 9.81 -5.33
C CYS A 756 -2.10 9.30 -5.16
N SER A 757 -2.37 8.00 -4.96
CA SER A 757 -3.76 7.49 -4.93
C SER A 757 -4.31 7.26 -3.52
N ARG A 758 -5.44 7.92 -3.24
CA ARG A 758 -6.38 7.50 -2.19
C ARG A 758 -6.92 6.09 -2.51
N PRO A 759 -7.23 5.26 -1.48
CA PRO A 759 -7.87 3.96 -1.68
C PRO A 759 -9.18 4.09 -2.47
N ARG A 760 -9.47 3.10 -3.30
CA ARG A 760 -10.76 2.97 -4.00
C ARG A 760 -11.75 2.26 -3.09
N LEU A 761 -12.77 2.97 -2.65
CA LEU A 761 -13.84 2.44 -1.80
C LEU A 761 -15.08 2.19 -2.66
N LEU A 762 -15.56 0.95 -2.67
CA LEU A 762 -16.85 0.60 -3.26
C LEU A 762 -17.90 0.41 -2.16
N ILE A 763 -18.99 1.17 -2.22
CA ILE A 763 -20.18 0.98 -1.38
C ILE A 763 -21.27 0.36 -2.24
N VAL A 764 -21.77 -0.82 -1.86
CA VAL A 764 -22.83 -1.53 -2.59
C VAL A 764 -24.14 -1.41 -1.83
N THR A 765 -25.05 -0.56 -2.31
CA THR A 765 -26.40 -0.42 -1.74
C THR A 765 -27.43 -1.20 -2.56
N HIS A 766 -28.48 -1.68 -1.89
CA HIS A 766 -29.60 -2.40 -2.51
C HIS A 766 -30.79 -1.47 -2.81
N GLU A 767 -30.70 -0.18 -2.48
CA GLU A 767 -31.72 0.82 -2.78
C GLU A 767 -31.25 1.80 -3.84
N ALA A 768 -32.15 2.19 -4.74
CA ALA A 768 -31.86 3.19 -5.75
C ALA A 768 -31.75 4.59 -5.12
N LEU A 769 -30.77 5.38 -5.56
CA LEU A 769 -30.57 6.76 -5.09
C LEU A 769 -31.42 7.71 -5.95
N LYS A 770 -32.44 8.32 -5.33
CA LYS A 770 -33.46 9.18 -5.97
C LYS A 770 -33.71 10.41 -5.09
N ASP A 771 -34.65 11.29 -5.49
CA ASP A 771 -35.06 12.43 -4.65
C ASP A 771 -35.88 12.01 -3.42
N GLN A 772 -36.52 10.83 -3.50
CA GLN A 772 -37.20 10.17 -2.39
C GLN A 772 -36.39 8.94 -1.99
N MET A 773 -35.72 9.00 -0.83
CA MET A 773 -34.83 7.96 -0.32
C MET A 773 -35.27 7.46 1.05
N SER A 774 -34.96 6.20 1.34
CA SER A 774 -35.11 5.62 2.66
C SER A 774 -33.74 5.52 3.38
N GLY A 775 -33.73 4.99 4.61
CA GLY A 775 -32.55 4.94 5.48
C GLY A 775 -31.27 4.36 4.83
N PRO A 776 -31.29 3.15 4.24
CA PRO A 776 -30.13 2.57 3.57
C PRO A 776 -29.55 3.43 2.45
N ALA A 777 -30.41 4.03 1.60
CA ALA A 777 -29.99 4.92 0.53
C ALA A 777 -29.30 6.19 1.09
N ILE A 778 -29.88 6.82 2.10
CA ILE A 778 -29.30 7.98 2.79
C ILE A 778 -27.95 7.61 3.43
N ARG A 779 -27.88 6.47 4.11
CA ARG A 779 -26.66 5.99 4.77
C ARG A 779 -25.52 5.79 3.77
N ALA A 780 -25.79 5.14 2.65
CA ALA A 780 -24.78 4.90 1.61
C ALA A 780 -24.25 6.22 1.03
N LEU A 781 -25.15 7.16 0.74
CA LEU A 781 -24.81 8.46 0.17
C LEU A 781 -23.98 9.31 1.14
N GLU A 782 -24.46 9.52 2.36
CA GLU A 782 -23.81 10.40 3.34
C GLU A 782 -22.50 9.82 3.87
N MET A 783 -22.45 8.50 4.10
CA MET A 783 -21.18 7.83 4.43
C MET A 783 -20.17 7.97 3.29
N GLY A 784 -20.62 7.81 2.04
CA GLY A 784 -19.77 8.03 0.86
C GLY A 784 -19.23 9.45 0.78
N ARG A 785 -20.10 10.45 0.99
CA ARG A 785 -19.73 11.88 1.00
C ARG A 785 -18.69 12.20 2.06
N ALA A 786 -18.87 11.69 3.28
CA ALA A 786 -17.94 11.91 4.38
C ALA A 786 -16.56 11.25 4.13
N LEU A 787 -16.55 10.06 3.51
CA LEU A 787 -15.33 9.30 3.21
C LEU A 787 -14.61 9.77 1.93
N ALA A 788 -15.23 10.60 1.09
CA ALA A 788 -14.61 11.13 -0.14
C ALA A 788 -13.32 11.94 0.12
N SER A 789 -13.15 12.45 1.35
CA SER A 789 -11.95 13.13 1.82
C SER A 789 -10.73 12.20 1.92
N VAL A 790 -10.93 10.91 2.18
CA VAL A 790 -9.85 9.92 2.39
C VAL A 790 -9.83 8.79 1.37
N ALA A 791 -10.91 8.59 0.61
CA ALA A 791 -11.05 7.54 -0.40
C ALA A 791 -11.62 8.10 -1.71
N ARG A 792 -11.30 7.43 -2.82
CA ARG A 792 -12.06 7.56 -4.08
C ARG A 792 -13.29 6.68 -3.96
N VAL A 793 -14.45 7.30 -3.73
CA VAL A 793 -15.69 6.57 -3.42
C VAL A 793 -16.49 6.31 -4.70
N THR A 794 -16.87 5.06 -4.89
CA THR A 794 -17.88 4.63 -5.86
C THR A 794 -19.05 4.02 -5.11
N ILE A 795 -20.26 4.51 -5.35
CA ILE A 795 -21.50 3.95 -4.81
C ILE A 795 -22.20 3.19 -5.93
N ALA A 796 -22.25 1.87 -5.82
CA ALA A 796 -23.01 1.02 -6.72
C ALA A 796 -24.43 0.86 -6.19
N ALA A 797 -25.42 1.32 -6.97
CA ALA A 797 -26.84 1.29 -6.62
C ALA A 797 -27.67 0.62 -7.75
N PRO A 798 -28.86 0.06 -7.50
CA PRO A 798 -29.68 -0.56 -8.54
C PRO A 798 -30.09 0.40 -9.67
N THR A 799 -30.42 -0.17 -10.83
CA THR A 799 -31.05 0.53 -11.96
C THR A 799 -32.27 1.34 -11.51
N GLY A 800 -32.42 2.56 -12.02
CA GLY A 800 -33.44 3.53 -11.58
C GLY A 800 -32.90 4.57 -10.60
N THR A 801 -31.61 4.52 -10.27
CA THR A 801 -30.87 5.60 -9.63
C THR A 801 -30.79 6.82 -10.55
N THR A 802 -31.23 7.98 -10.07
CA THR A 802 -31.25 9.25 -10.81
C THR A 802 -30.31 10.30 -10.21
N LEU A 803 -29.96 10.15 -8.93
CA LEU A 803 -29.15 11.11 -8.20
C LEU A 803 -27.69 11.11 -8.69
N ARG A 804 -27.07 12.29 -8.70
CA ARG A 804 -25.64 12.51 -8.99
C ARG A 804 -24.99 13.25 -7.83
N ASP A 805 -23.70 13.02 -7.63
CA ASP A 805 -22.90 13.73 -6.62
C ASP A 805 -21.49 13.96 -7.16
N ASP A 806 -20.92 15.14 -6.92
CA ASP A 806 -19.59 15.50 -7.41
C ASP A 806 -18.46 14.88 -6.56
N ARG A 807 -18.75 14.50 -5.32
CA ARG A 807 -17.79 13.89 -4.38
C ARG A 807 -17.71 12.37 -4.53
N CYS A 808 -18.76 11.74 -5.05
CA CYS A 808 -18.86 10.28 -5.16
C CYS A 808 -19.29 9.85 -6.57
N ALA A 809 -18.58 8.88 -7.16
CA ALA A 809 -19.03 8.27 -8.39
C ALA A 809 -20.24 7.35 -8.12
N ILE A 810 -21.43 7.74 -8.54
CA ILE A 810 -22.64 6.90 -8.42
C ILE A 810 -22.82 6.09 -9.70
N VAL A 811 -22.78 4.76 -9.58
CA VAL A 811 -22.85 3.83 -10.72
C VAL A 811 -24.07 2.92 -10.59
N PRO A 812 -25.05 3.01 -11.50
CA PRO A 812 -26.16 2.08 -11.51
C PRO A 812 -25.70 0.67 -11.94
N TYR A 813 -26.24 -0.37 -11.30
CA TYR A 813 -26.03 -1.77 -11.71
C TYR A 813 -27.36 -2.46 -11.98
N ASP A 814 -27.35 -3.35 -12.97
CA ASP A 814 -28.49 -4.21 -13.30
C ASP A 814 -28.59 -5.36 -12.30
N GLU A 815 -29.71 -5.44 -11.59
CA GLU A 815 -29.95 -6.51 -10.62
C GLU A 815 -29.96 -7.91 -11.23
N GLY A 816 -30.33 -8.02 -12.52
CA GLY A 816 -30.33 -9.26 -13.30
C GLY A 816 -29.03 -9.54 -14.05
N ARG A 817 -28.16 -8.52 -14.24
CA ARG A 817 -26.85 -8.65 -14.93
C ARG A 817 -25.74 -7.93 -14.16
N SER A 818 -25.09 -8.67 -13.27
CA SER A 818 -24.12 -8.13 -12.30
C SER A 818 -22.66 -8.00 -12.80
N ILE A 819 -22.42 -8.03 -14.11
CA ILE A 819 -21.05 -7.93 -14.68
C ILE A 819 -20.38 -6.60 -14.29
N GLY A 820 -21.13 -5.49 -14.33
CA GLY A 820 -20.63 -4.17 -13.94
C GLY A 820 -20.24 -4.11 -12.47
N LEU A 821 -21.11 -4.60 -11.57
CA LEU A 821 -20.86 -4.63 -10.13
C LEU A 821 -19.66 -5.51 -9.77
N ARG A 822 -19.51 -6.67 -10.43
CA ARG A 822 -18.32 -7.52 -10.28
C ARG A 822 -17.03 -6.79 -10.66
N LYS A 823 -17.02 -6.10 -11.81
CA LYS A 823 -15.84 -5.35 -12.25
C LYS A 823 -15.47 -4.27 -11.24
N LEU A 824 -16.45 -3.51 -10.74
CA LEU A 824 -16.23 -2.50 -9.70
C LEU A 824 -15.63 -3.12 -8.43
N ALA A 825 -16.12 -4.29 -8.00
CA ALA A 825 -15.61 -4.97 -6.81
C ALA A 825 -14.19 -5.53 -6.97
N GLU A 826 -13.84 -6.01 -8.17
CA GLU A 826 -12.47 -6.45 -8.51
C GLU A 826 -11.49 -5.26 -8.64
N GLU A 827 -12.00 -4.09 -9.00
CA GLU A 827 -11.25 -2.82 -9.06
C GLU A 827 -11.32 -2.04 -7.74
N ALA A 828 -11.98 -2.50 -6.69
CA ALA A 828 -11.98 -1.81 -5.41
C ALA A 828 -10.69 -2.14 -4.62
N ASP A 829 -10.33 -1.30 -3.67
CA ASP A 829 -9.38 -1.66 -2.62
C ASP A 829 -10.12 -2.07 -1.34
N ILE A 830 -11.37 -1.62 -1.17
CA ILE A 830 -12.27 -1.90 -0.04
C ILE A 830 -13.70 -2.03 -0.56
N VAL A 831 -14.45 -3.02 -0.09
CA VAL A 831 -15.88 -3.17 -0.40
C VAL A 831 -16.71 -3.08 0.87
N VAL A 832 -17.65 -2.15 0.91
CA VAL A 832 -18.69 -2.03 1.95
C VAL A 832 -20.00 -2.55 1.38
N ALA A 833 -20.65 -3.46 2.09
CA ALA A 833 -21.98 -3.93 1.73
C ALA A 833 -22.81 -4.39 2.94
N TRP A 834 -24.12 -4.48 2.74
CA TRP A 834 -25.09 -4.96 3.72
C TRP A 834 -25.54 -6.39 3.41
N GLY A 835 -25.87 -7.17 4.46
CA GLY A 835 -26.19 -8.60 4.45
C GLY A 835 -26.68 -9.21 3.12
N PHE A 836 -27.88 -8.86 2.68
CA PHE A 836 -28.50 -9.47 1.49
C PHE A 836 -27.67 -9.32 0.20
N ALA A 837 -26.80 -8.31 0.10
CA ALA A 837 -25.94 -8.13 -1.07
C ALA A 837 -24.98 -9.32 -1.25
N PHE A 838 -24.42 -9.87 -0.17
CA PHE A 838 -23.51 -11.02 -0.26
C PHE A 838 -24.23 -12.31 -0.66
N ASN A 839 -25.51 -12.45 -0.30
CA ASN A 839 -26.33 -13.58 -0.73
C ASN A 839 -26.84 -13.42 -2.18
N LYS A 840 -27.30 -12.22 -2.55
CA LYS A 840 -27.77 -11.89 -3.91
C LYS A 840 -26.62 -11.90 -4.92
N TYR A 841 -25.43 -11.51 -4.49
CA TYR A 841 -24.21 -11.46 -5.30
C TYR A 841 -23.06 -12.24 -4.65
N PRO A 842 -23.10 -13.60 -4.68
CA PRO A 842 -22.13 -14.44 -3.98
C PRO A 842 -20.66 -14.18 -4.34
N TYR A 843 -20.39 -13.65 -5.54
CA TYR A 843 -19.03 -13.32 -5.96
C TYR A 843 -18.40 -12.21 -5.11
N LEU A 844 -19.19 -11.32 -4.48
CA LEU A 844 -18.69 -10.34 -3.53
C LEU A 844 -18.02 -11.00 -2.31
N SER A 845 -18.38 -12.24 -1.98
CA SER A 845 -17.73 -12.99 -0.89
C SER A 845 -16.36 -13.57 -1.31
N THR A 846 -16.02 -13.50 -2.61
CA THR A 846 -14.84 -14.14 -3.20
C THR A 846 -13.78 -13.15 -3.68
N VAL A 847 -14.05 -11.85 -3.62
CA VAL A 847 -13.06 -10.82 -3.97
C VAL A 847 -11.93 -10.81 -2.94
N LEU A 848 -10.71 -10.54 -3.40
CA LEU A 848 -9.50 -10.58 -2.58
C LEU A 848 -9.15 -9.20 -2.00
N VAL A 849 -10.18 -8.51 -1.51
CA VAL A 849 -10.08 -7.18 -0.91
C VAL A 849 -10.82 -7.20 0.43
N PRO A 850 -10.42 -6.37 1.41
CA PRO A 850 -11.11 -6.31 2.69
C PRO A 850 -12.60 -5.98 2.53
N LEU A 851 -13.43 -6.80 3.19
CA LEU A 851 -14.88 -6.66 3.20
C LEU A 851 -15.36 -5.99 4.48
N VAL A 852 -16.03 -4.85 4.34
CA VAL A 852 -16.73 -4.20 5.44
C VAL A 852 -18.20 -4.59 5.39
N VAL A 853 -18.70 -5.15 6.49
CA VAL A 853 -20.09 -5.59 6.63
C VAL A 853 -20.81 -4.60 7.52
N ASP A 854 -21.84 -3.96 6.99
CA ASP A 854 -22.66 -3.02 7.73
C ASP A 854 -23.88 -3.72 8.34
N LEU A 855 -23.86 -3.81 9.67
CA LEU A 855 -24.79 -4.52 10.55
C LEU A 855 -25.76 -3.56 11.28
N TYR A 856 -25.93 -2.33 10.78
CA TYR A 856 -26.78 -1.33 11.47
C TYR A 856 -28.23 -1.81 11.64
N CYS A 857 -28.75 -2.64 10.72
CA CYS A 857 -30.12 -3.16 10.74
C CYS A 857 -30.13 -4.66 11.09
N PRO A 858 -30.57 -5.05 12.30
CA PRO A 858 -30.74 -6.44 12.69
C PRO A 858 -32.05 -7.02 12.11
N PHE A 859 -32.08 -7.21 10.79
CA PHE A 859 -33.26 -7.64 10.04
C PHE A 859 -33.89 -8.97 10.50
N THR A 860 -33.14 -9.83 11.21
CA THR A 860 -33.70 -11.03 11.84
C THR A 860 -34.68 -10.69 12.95
N LEU A 861 -34.38 -9.67 13.77
CA LEU A 861 -35.27 -9.24 14.85
C LEU A 861 -36.52 -8.55 14.29
N GLU A 862 -36.34 -7.72 13.26
CA GLU A 862 -37.44 -7.07 12.54
C GLU A 862 -38.43 -8.08 11.96
N TYR A 863 -37.92 -9.12 11.26
CA TYR A 863 -38.77 -10.15 10.67
C TYR A 863 -39.58 -10.94 11.71
N LEU A 864 -38.96 -11.26 12.86
CA LEU A 864 -39.63 -11.99 13.93
C LEU A 864 -40.72 -11.15 14.59
N GLU A 865 -40.50 -9.84 14.78
CA GLU A 865 -41.51 -8.95 15.33
C GLU A 865 -42.69 -8.78 14.35
N GLN A 866 -42.39 -8.53 13.08
CA GLN A 866 -43.39 -8.30 12.04
C GLN A 866 -44.38 -9.48 11.89
N HIS A 867 -43.89 -10.71 12.04
CA HIS A 867 -44.69 -11.91 11.79
C HIS A 867 -45.05 -12.69 13.07
N GLY A 868 -44.55 -12.28 14.24
CA GLY A 868 -44.75 -13.00 15.50
C GLY A 868 -46.23 -13.17 15.87
N ALA A 869 -47.06 -12.15 15.64
CA ALA A 869 -48.50 -12.19 15.91
C ALA A 869 -49.28 -13.17 15.00
N GLU A 870 -48.68 -13.62 13.90
CA GLU A 870 -49.29 -14.61 13.00
C GLU A 870 -49.05 -16.06 13.47
N VAL A 871 -48.12 -16.26 14.41
CA VAL A 871 -47.81 -17.56 15.03
C VAL A 871 -48.82 -17.83 16.13
N ARG A 872 -49.82 -18.66 15.85
CA ARG A 872 -50.92 -18.99 16.77
C ARG A 872 -51.49 -20.39 16.53
N PRO A 873 -52.09 -21.03 17.54
CA PRO A 873 -52.76 -22.32 17.38
C PRO A 873 -53.80 -22.28 16.24
N GLY A 874 -53.83 -23.31 15.37
CA GLY A 874 -54.71 -23.37 14.20
C GLY A 874 -54.19 -22.66 12.93
N ALA A 875 -52.95 -22.16 12.95
CA ALA A 875 -52.28 -21.55 11.80
C ALA A 875 -50.92 -22.24 11.51
N GLU A 876 -50.87 -23.57 11.59
CA GLU A 876 -49.64 -24.36 11.54
C GLU A 876 -48.88 -24.18 10.21
N ALA A 877 -49.60 -24.12 9.08
CA ALA A 877 -49.00 -23.92 7.77
C ALA A 877 -48.30 -22.55 7.65
N ARG A 878 -48.92 -21.49 8.19
CA ARG A 878 -48.36 -20.14 8.21
C ARG A 878 -47.18 -20.05 9.16
N THR A 879 -47.27 -20.67 10.33
CA THR A 879 -46.17 -20.77 11.29
C THR A 879 -44.94 -21.43 10.66
N ALA A 880 -45.12 -22.57 9.98
CA ALA A 880 -44.04 -23.27 9.29
C ALA A 880 -43.41 -22.44 8.15
N GLU A 881 -44.18 -21.57 7.50
CA GLU A 881 -43.67 -20.64 6.48
C GLU A 881 -42.79 -19.56 7.09
N ILE A 882 -43.24 -18.95 8.18
CA ILE A 882 -42.49 -17.92 8.92
C ILE A 882 -41.19 -18.50 9.46
N GLU A 883 -41.23 -19.68 10.10
CA GLU A 883 -40.03 -20.35 10.62
C GLU A 883 -39.02 -20.73 9.53
N ARG A 884 -39.48 -21.09 8.33
CA ARG A 884 -38.58 -21.39 7.20
C ARG A 884 -37.87 -20.13 6.72
N THR A 885 -38.60 -19.03 6.60
CA THR A 885 -38.04 -17.75 6.16
C THR A 885 -37.11 -17.17 7.22
N ALA A 886 -37.48 -17.23 8.51
CA ALA A 886 -36.63 -16.81 9.62
C ALA A 886 -35.29 -17.57 9.62
N ARG A 887 -35.30 -18.88 9.35
CA ARG A 887 -34.07 -19.68 9.20
C ARG A 887 -33.21 -19.22 8.02
N GLN A 888 -33.82 -18.96 6.86
CA GLN A 888 -33.08 -18.45 5.69
C GLN A 888 -32.43 -17.09 5.97
N ILE A 889 -33.15 -16.20 6.66
CA ILE A 889 -32.66 -14.90 7.07
C ILE A 889 -31.47 -15.06 8.04
N LEU A 890 -31.57 -15.97 9.01
CA LEU A 890 -30.48 -16.27 9.93
C LEU A 890 -29.25 -16.86 9.22
N ASP A 891 -29.45 -17.71 8.21
CA ASP A 891 -28.36 -18.27 7.40
C ASP A 891 -27.60 -17.16 6.65
N ILE A 892 -28.31 -16.19 6.09
CA ILE A 892 -27.72 -15.00 5.45
C ILE A 892 -26.91 -14.19 6.47
N GLN A 893 -27.44 -14.00 7.68
CA GLN A 893 -26.74 -13.31 8.76
C GLN A 893 -25.46 -14.04 9.16
N ASN A 894 -25.51 -15.36 9.35
CA ASN A 894 -24.33 -16.13 9.72
C ASN A 894 -23.27 -16.13 8.62
N HIS A 895 -23.69 -16.16 7.35
CA HIS A 895 -22.77 -16.06 6.22
C HIS A 895 -21.99 -14.75 6.21
N GLN A 896 -22.66 -13.59 6.36
CA GLN A 896 -21.96 -12.30 6.39
C GLN A 896 -20.99 -12.18 7.57
N LEU A 897 -21.35 -12.69 8.75
CA LEU A 897 -20.47 -12.73 9.92
C LEU A 897 -19.24 -13.61 9.69
N GLY A 898 -19.36 -14.66 8.88
CA GLY A 898 -18.23 -15.53 8.51
C GLY A 898 -17.23 -14.89 7.53
N ILE A 899 -17.68 -13.96 6.68
CA ILE A 899 -16.87 -13.42 5.58
C ILE A 899 -16.38 -11.99 5.77
N GLY A 900 -16.90 -11.22 6.74
CA GLY A 900 -16.46 -9.84 6.96
C GLY A 900 -15.04 -9.73 7.51
N ASP A 901 -14.31 -8.68 7.12
CA ASP A 901 -13.01 -8.30 7.67
C ASP A 901 -13.11 -7.19 8.71
N PHE A 902 -14.12 -6.32 8.56
CA PHE A 902 -14.46 -5.28 9.52
C PHE A 902 -15.99 -5.14 9.56
N PHE A 903 -16.55 -4.99 10.75
CA PHE A 903 -17.99 -4.89 10.98
C PHE A 903 -18.33 -3.51 11.54
N ILE A 904 -19.37 -2.88 11.03
CA ILE A 904 -19.88 -1.62 11.56
C ILE A 904 -21.33 -1.78 12.02
N CYS A 905 -21.69 -1.14 13.13
CA CYS A 905 -23.04 -1.16 13.67
C CYS A 905 -23.43 0.23 14.20
N ALA A 906 -24.69 0.47 14.56
CA ALA A 906 -25.19 1.82 14.83
C ALA A 906 -25.04 2.29 16.29
N SER A 907 -24.79 1.40 17.25
CA SER A 907 -24.66 1.77 18.67
C SER A 907 -23.83 0.76 19.44
N GLU A 908 -23.33 1.16 20.62
CA GLU A 908 -22.65 0.24 21.54
C GLU A 908 -23.56 -0.93 21.96
N ARG A 909 -24.86 -0.67 22.13
CA ARG A 909 -25.84 -1.73 22.42
C ARG A 909 -25.92 -2.76 21.29
N GLN A 910 -25.91 -2.31 20.03
CA GLN A 910 -25.84 -3.23 18.89
C GLN A 910 -24.49 -3.94 18.84
N ARG A 911 -23.39 -3.24 19.17
CA ARG A 911 -22.06 -3.82 19.21
C ARG A 911 -21.99 -5.00 20.17
N ASP A 912 -22.56 -4.88 21.37
CA ASP A 912 -22.63 -5.97 22.35
C ASP A 912 -23.38 -7.18 21.80
N PHE A 913 -24.53 -6.96 21.16
CA PHE A 913 -25.30 -8.00 20.49
C PHE A 913 -24.48 -8.71 19.40
N TRP A 914 -23.81 -7.93 18.55
CA TRP A 914 -23.00 -8.47 17.45
C TRP A 914 -21.71 -9.13 17.91
N ILE A 915 -21.08 -8.71 19.01
CA ILE A 915 -19.95 -9.41 19.62
C ILE A 915 -20.38 -10.81 20.05
N GLY A 916 -21.57 -10.95 20.65
CA GLY A 916 -22.16 -12.26 20.96
C GLY A 916 -22.30 -13.14 19.71
N ALA A 917 -22.83 -12.59 18.62
CA ALA A 917 -22.98 -13.31 17.35
C ALA A 917 -21.63 -13.64 16.67
N LEU A 918 -20.64 -12.73 16.74
CA LEU A 918 -19.30 -12.96 16.22
C LEU A 918 -18.56 -14.02 17.05
N HIS A 919 -18.82 -14.11 18.35
CA HIS A 919 -18.29 -15.16 19.20
C HIS A 919 -18.81 -16.53 18.78
N THR A 920 -20.12 -16.68 18.58
CA THR A 920 -20.71 -17.95 18.12
C THR A 920 -20.29 -18.30 16.68
N ALA A 921 -20.02 -17.31 15.84
CA ALA A 921 -19.45 -17.49 14.50
C ALA A 921 -17.93 -17.80 14.51
N GLY A 922 -17.28 -17.89 15.69
CA GLY A 922 -15.86 -18.19 15.83
C GLY A 922 -14.90 -17.05 15.44
N ARG A 923 -15.44 -15.84 15.25
CA ARG A 923 -14.66 -14.64 14.88
C ARG A 923 -13.99 -13.96 16.07
N VAL A 924 -14.57 -14.11 17.27
CA VAL A 924 -13.88 -13.75 18.52
C VAL A 924 -13.01 -14.94 18.95
N ASN A 925 -11.71 -14.83 18.72
CA ASN A 925 -10.74 -15.92 18.91
C ASN A 925 -9.36 -15.36 19.31
N PRO A 926 -8.38 -16.21 19.67
CA PRO A 926 -7.08 -15.73 20.14
C PRO A 926 -6.34 -14.81 19.16
N ARG A 927 -6.58 -14.91 17.84
CA ARG A 927 -5.92 -14.05 16.85
C ARG A 927 -6.53 -12.66 16.83
N THR A 928 -7.85 -12.55 16.86
CA THR A 928 -8.54 -11.26 16.86
C THR A 928 -8.34 -10.53 18.19
N ILE A 929 -8.32 -11.24 19.32
CA ILE A 929 -7.98 -10.68 20.63
C ILE A 929 -6.52 -10.23 20.71
N ALA A 930 -5.57 -11.01 20.17
CA ALA A 930 -4.16 -10.61 20.15
C ALA A 930 -3.89 -9.39 19.26
N ALA A 931 -4.70 -9.21 18.20
CA ALA A 931 -4.63 -8.02 17.36
C ALA A 931 -5.17 -6.78 18.08
N ASP A 932 -6.33 -6.92 18.75
CA ASP A 932 -6.95 -5.87 19.55
C ASP A 932 -7.90 -6.48 20.59
N SER A 933 -7.52 -6.38 21.87
CA SER A 933 -8.33 -6.90 22.98
C SER A 933 -9.69 -6.21 23.13
N SER A 934 -9.84 -4.99 22.62
CA SER A 934 -11.12 -4.27 22.62
C SER A 934 -12.05 -4.71 21.49
N LEU A 935 -11.52 -5.43 20.50
CA LEU A 935 -12.19 -5.82 19.23
C LEU A 935 -12.62 -4.64 18.35
N ARG A 936 -12.18 -3.39 18.60
CA ARG A 936 -12.49 -2.21 17.76
C ARG A 936 -11.88 -2.33 16.36
N THR A 937 -10.80 -3.08 16.17
CA THR A 937 -10.28 -3.41 14.83
C THR A 937 -11.11 -4.47 14.10
N LEU A 938 -12.01 -5.18 14.78
CA LEU A 938 -12.90 -6.18 14.17
C LEU A 938 -14.32 -5.63 13.99
N ILE A 939 -14.89 -5.01 15.03
CA ILE A 939 -16.22 -4.39 15.03
C ILE A 939 -16.23 -3.06 15.77
N ASP A 940 -16.77 -2.02 15.14
CA ASP A 940 -16.88 -0.68 15.72
C ASP A 940 -18.25 -0.02 15.45
N VAL A 941 -18.50 1.12 16.09
CA VAL A 941 -19.77 1.84 16.05
C VAL A 941 -19.71 2.99 15.04
N VAL A 942 -20.50 2.89 13.99
CA VAL A 942 -20.72 3.93 12.97
C VAL A 942 -22.24 4.19 12.90
N PRO A 943 -22.79 5.10 13.72
CA PRO A 943 -24.21 5.44 13.70
C PRO A 943 -24.61 6.14 12.40
N PHE A 944 -25.90 6.43 12.24
CA PHE A 944 -26.29 7.49 11.32
C PHE A 944 -25.87 8.84 11.88
N GLY A 945 -25.49 9.75 11.00
CA GLY A 945 -25.14 11.12 11.37
C GLY A 945 -26.14 12.17 10.90
N VAL A 946 -25.89 13.40 11.31
CA VAL A 946 -26.53 14.62 10.82
C VAL A 946 -25.60 15.34 9.82
N PRO A 947 -26.12 16.18 8.91
CA PRO A 947 -25.30 16.89 7.91
C PRO A 947 -24.16 17.74 8.51
N ASP A 948 -23.01 17.78 7.84
CA ASP A 948 -21.79 18.51 8.27
C ASP A 948 -21.86 20.05 8.06
N ARG A 949 -22.96 20.72 8.42
CA ARG A 949 -23.15 22.18 8.18
C ARG A 949 -22.48 23.04 9.25
N ASP A 950 -21.93 24.20 8.91
CA ASP A 950 -21.46 25.16 9.92
C ASP A 950 -22.64 25.72 10.73
N ALA A 951 -22.40 26.07 12.01
CA ALA A 951 -23.43 26.52 12.93
C ALA A 951 -24.16 27.77 12.42
N ASP A 952 -23.42 28.72 11.83
CA ASP A 952 -23.98 29.97 11.31
C ASP A 952 -24.93 29.71 10.13
N SER A 953 -24.62 28.75 9.26
CA SER A 953 -25.46 28.33 8.14
C SER A 953 -26.76 27.71 8.62
N PHE A 954 -26.68 26.87 9.65
CA PHE A 954 -27.87 26.31 10.28
C PHE A 954 -28.73 27.40 10.95
N GLU A 955 -28.14 28.33 11.72
CA GLU A 955 -28.89 29.43 12.33
C GLU A 955 -29.60 30.30 11.28
N ARG A 956 -28.95 30.57 10.14
CA ARG A 956 -29.59 31.30 9.02
C ARG A 956 -30.80 30.55 8.47
N GLU A 957 -30.72 29.24 8.34
CA GLU A 957 -31.81 28.40 7.82
C GLU A 957 -32.95 28.25 8.83
N VAL A 958 -32.64 28.11 10.12
CA VAL A 958 -33.62 28.14 11.22
C VAL A 958 -34.34 29.49 11.24
N ALA A 959 -33.58 30.59 11.17
CA ALA A 959 -34.12 31.94 11.14
C ALA A 959 -35.04 32.17 9.94
N ARG A 960 -34.62 31.68 8.76
CA ARG A 960 -35.48 31.61 7.57
C ARG A 960 -36.72 30.77 7.87
N ALA A 961 -36.63 29.48 8.17
CA ALA A 961 -37.81 28.63 8.36
C ALA A 961 -38.80 29.14 9.43
N ARG A 962 -38.31 29.72 10.55
CA ARG A 962 -39.14 30.24 11.63
C ARG A 962 -39.63 31.68 11.41
N GLY A 963 -39.22 32.34 10.32
CA GLY A 963 -39.63 33.70 10.01
C GLY A 963 -39.11 34.76 10.99
N VAL A 964 -37.97 34.50 11.64
CA VAL A 964 -37.35 35.41 12.62
C VAL A 964 -36.19 36.15 11.95
N ALA A 965 -36.20 37.49 12.00
CA ALA A 965 -35.09 38.29 11.49
C ALA A 965 -33.90 38.22 12.46
N THR A 966 -32.79 37.62 12.05
CA THR A 966 -31.52 37.66 12.79
C THR A 966 -30.77 38.98 12.55
N GLU A 967 -29.93 39.38 13.50
CA GLU A 967 -29.04 40.55 13.37
C GLU A 967 -28.19 40.47 12.08
N ALA A 968 -27.74 39.27 11.71
CA ALA A 968 -27.00 38.99 10.49
C ALA A 968 -27.84 39.14 9.20
N ALA A 969 -29.11 38.71 9.21
CA ALA A 969 -30.01 38.86 8.06
C ALA A 969 -30.45 40.33 7.85
N ARG A 970 -30.46 41.15 8.91
CA ARG A 970 -30.75 42.59 8.83
C ARG A 970 -29.65 43.40 8.13
N LEU A 971 -28.41 42.92 8.15
CA LEU A 971 -27.26 43.66 7.60
C LEU A 971 -27.12 43.53 6.07
N GLU A 972 -27.73 42.52 5.44
CA GLU A 972 -27.53 42.22 4.01
C GLU A 972 -28.74 42.48 3.08
N GLY A 973 -29.85 43.01 3.59
CA GLY A 973 -30.95 43.47 2.74
C GLY A 973 -31.68 42.38 1.94
N GLU A 974 -31.66 41.12 2.42
CA GLU A 974 -32.37 40.02 1.77
C GLU A 974 -33.89 40.08 2.05
N ASN A 975 -34.66 40.39 1.00
CA ASN A 975 -36.11 40.60 1.02
C ASN A 975 -36.93 39.32 0.72
N GLU A 976 -36.34 38.13 0.83
CA GLU A 976 -37.04 36.87 0.57
C GLU A 976 -37.68 36.34 1.85
N ARG A 977 -39.00 36.47 1.96
CA ARG A 977 -39.77 35.82 3.01
C ARG A 977 -39.66 34.29 2.84
N PRO A 978 -39.41 33.54 3.91
CA PRO A 978 -39.24 32.09 3.88
C PRO A 978 -40.51 31.34 3.45
N ARG A 979 -40.34 30.21 2.77
CA ARG A 979 -41.44 29.33 2.34
C ARG A 979 -41.99 28.56 3.54
N ARG A 980 -43.09 29.05 4.11
CA ARG A 980 -43.89 28.28 5.09
C ARG A 980 -44.52 27.06 4.41
N VAL A 981 -44.63 25.94 5.13
CA VAL A 981 -45.20 24.67 4.62
C VAL A 981 -46.40 24.18 5.43
N LEU A 982 -46.49 24.49 6.73
CA LEU A 982 -47.61 24.05 7.59
C LEU A 982 -48.30 25.22 8.28
N LYS A 983 -47.61 25.95 9.17
CA LYS A 983 -48.24 26.98 10.03
C LYS A 983 -48.69 28.18 9.20
N GLY A 984 -50.00 28.44 9.19
CA GLY A 984 -50.63 29.49 8.38
C GLY A 984 -50.72 29.18 6.88
N VAL A 985 -50.34 27.97 6.46
CA VAL A 985 -50.46 27.48 5.08
C VAL A 985 -51.51 26.38 4.98
N HIS A 986 -51.47 25.42 5.91
CA HIS A 986 -52.52 24.43 6.05
C HIS A 986 -53.78 25.08 6.66
N PRO A 987 -54.99 24.94 6.06
CA PRO A 987 -56.17 25.68 6.49
C PRO A 987 -56.58 25.47 7.96
N ALA A 988 -56.22 24.32 8.53
CA ALA A 988 -56.53 23.93 9.90
C ALA A 988 -55.36 24.08 10.89
N ILE A 989 -54.22 24.64 10.46
CA ILE A 989 -53.04 24.88 11.31
C ILE A 989 -52.73 26.38 11.33
N GLY A 990 -53.07 27.02 12.44
CA GLY A 990 -52.81 28.44 12.70
C GLY A 990 -51.32 28.75 12.89
N LEU A 991 -51.00 30.04 13.01
CA LEU A 991 -49.63 30.50 13.25
C LEU A 991 -49.15 30.22 14.67
N ASP A 992 -50.07 30.28 15.64
CA ASP A 992 -49.79 30.14 17.07
C ASP A 992 -50.07 28.73 17.60
N ASP A 993 -50.51 27.81 16.72
CA ASP A 993 -50.73 26.42 17.09
C ASP A 993 -49.41 25.73 17.44
N THR A 994 -49.45 24.84 18.43
CA THR A 994 -48.34 23.96 18.78
C THR A 994 -48.37 22.71 17.91
N LEU A 995 -47.32 22.50 17.13
CA LEU A 995 -47.18 21.45 16.14
C LEU A 995 -46.30 20.30 16.66
N LEU A 996 -46.92 19.15 16.89
CA LEU A 996 -46.29 17.86 17.15
C LEU A 996 -45.99 17.16 15.83
N LEU A 997 -44.77 16.67 15.67
CA LEU A 997 -44.31 16.08 14.40
C LEU A 997 -43.90 14.62 14.54
N TRP A 998 -44.54 13.75 13.76
CA TRP A 998 -44.10 12.38 13.53
C TRP A 998 -43.26 12.29 12.24
N GLY A 999 -41.96 12.07 12.40
CA GLY A 999 -40.98 12.01 11.32
C GLY A 999 -40.93 10.62 10.68
N GLY A 1000 -41.30 10.53 9.40
CA GLY A 1000 -41.17 9.31 8.59
C GLY A 1000 -42.35 8.32 8.71
N SER A 1001 -42.14 7.12 8.16
CA SER A 1001 -43.18 6.09 7.98
C SER A 1001 -43.80 5.55 9.27
N LEU A 1002 -45.08 5.14 9.15
CA LEU A 1002 -45.82 4.37 10.14
C LEU A 1002 -45.63 2.86 9.88
N LEU A 1003 -45.14 2.14 10.89
CA LEU A 1003 -44.84 0.70 10.82
C LEU A 1003 -45.67 -0.08 11.85
N ASP A 1004 -46.01 -1.33 11.56
CA ASP A 1004 -46.97 -2.13 12.36
C ASP A 1004 -46.56 -2.35 13.83
N TRP A 1005 -45.28 -2.21 14.15
CA TRP A 1005 -44.71 -2.34 15.50
C TRP A 1005 -44.49 -1.00 16.22
N GLN A 1006 -44.91 0.12 15.62
CA GLN A 1006 -44.95 1.44 16.25
C GLN A 1006 -46.31 1.68 16.93
N ASP A 1007 -46.39 2.70 17.78
CA ASP A 1007 -47.60 2.97 18.57
C ASP A 1007 -48.19 4.36 18.32
N PRO A 1008 -48.67 4.67 17.10
CA PRO A 1008 -49.36 5.92 16.83
C PRO A 1008 -50.70 6.04 17.56
N HIS A 1009 -51.30 4.92 18.01
CA HIS A 1009 -52.61 4.91 18.66
C HIS A 1009 -52.56 5.57 20.03
N THR A 1010 -51.55 5.27 20.85
CA THR A 1010 -51.36 5.94 22.15
C THR A 1010 -51.17 7.44 21.98
N LEU A 1011 -50.41 7.86 20.95
CA LEU A 1011 -50.21 9.27 20.64
C LEU A 1011 -51.51 9.97 20.20
N ILE A 1012 -52.30 9.37 19.31
CA ILE A 1012 -53.58 9.93 18.86
C ILE A 1012 -54.55 10.06 20.05
N ARG A 1013 -54.59 9.08 20.96
CA ARG A 1013 -55.41 9.13 22.17
C ARG A 1013 -54.94 10.23 23.14
N ALA A 1014 -53.63 10.42 23.28
CA ALA A 1014 -53.09 11.50 24.10
C ALA A 1014 -53.47 12.88 23.54
N VAL A 1015 -53.44 13.06 22.22
CA VAL A 1015 -53.93 14.28 21.56
C VAL A 1015 -55.43 14.48 21.82
N ALA A 1016 -56.25 13.43 21.74
CA ALA A 1016 -57.68 13.53 22.08
C ALA A 1016 -57.90 14.00 23.53
N GLN A 1017 -57.16 13.44 24.47
CA GLN A 1017 -57.22 13.83 25.89
C GLN A 1017 -56.83 15.31 26.11
N LEU A 1018 -55.81 15.80 25.40
CA LEU A 1018 -55.42 17.21 25.45
C LEU A 1018 -56.53 18.12 24.90
N VAL A 1019 -57.12 17.75 23.77
CA VAL A 1019 -58.24 18.50 23.18
C VAL A 1019 -59.45 18.53 24.12
N ASP A 1020 -59.79 17.38 24.74
CA ASP A 1020 -60.87 17.27 25.72
C ASP A 1020 -60.60 18.10 26.98
N SER A 1021 -59.33 18.28 27.35
CA SER A 1021 -58.90 19.15 28.46
C SER A 1021 -58.93 20.66 28.12
N GLY A 1022 -59.24 21.02 26.87
CA GLY A 1022 -59.36 22.40 26.41
C GLY A 1022 -58.21 22.91 25.53
N ARG A 1023 -57.15 22.10 25.29
CA ARG A 1023 -56.00 22.45 24.43
C ARG A 1023 -56.32 22.26 22.95
N ARG A 1024 -57.02 23.22 22.35
CA ARG A 1024 -57.38 23.19 20.91
C ARG A 1024 -56.25 23.63 19.98
N ASP A 1025 -55.20 24.21 20.55
CA ASP A 1025 -53.98 24.70 19.91
C ASP A 1025 -53.00 23.58 19.51
N VAL A 1026 -53.21 22.34 19.97
CA VAL A 1026 -52.34 21.21 19.62
C VAL A 1026 -52.67 20.62 18.24
N LYS A 1027 -51.66 20.43 17.40
CA LYS A 1027 -51.76 19.82 16.06
C LYS A 1027 -50.73 18.71 15.91
N LEU A 1028 -51.15 17.51 15.50
CA LEU A 1028 -50.27 16.37 15.22
C LEU A 1028 -50.18 16.12 13.72
N PHE A 1029 -48.97 16.15 13.18
CA PHE A 1029 -48.71 15.95 11.76
C PHE A 1029 -47.82 14.73 11.50
N PHE A 1030 -48.32 13.79 10.69
CA PHE A 1030 -47.56 12.63 10.20
C PHE A 1030 -46.97 12.96 8.82
N MET A 1031 -45.64 13.07 8.73
CA MET A 1031 -44.97 13.53 7.49
C MET A 1031 -45.06 12.56 6.32
N GLY A 1032 -45.15 11.25 6.58
CA GLY A 1032 -45.23 10.26 5.53
C GLY A 1032 -45.85 8.97 6.03
N VAL A 1033 -47.05 8.63 5.56
CA VAL A 1033 -47.71 7.36 5.90
C VAL A 1033 -47.44 6.26 4.87
N LYS A 1034 -46.85 6.60 3.72
CA LYS A 1034 -46.53 5.67 2.63
C LYS A 1034 -45.02 5.47 2.52
N HIS A 1035 -44.58 4.23 2.30
CA HIS A 1035 -43.15 3.94 2.09
C HIS A 1035 -42.70 4.33 0.66
N PRO A 1036 -41.52 4.96 0.46
CA PRO A 1036 -41.09 5.43 -0.86
C PRO A 1036 -40.65 4.28 -1.79
N ASN A 1037 -40.24 3.15 -1.21
CA ASN A 1037 -40.02 1.92 -1.96
C ASN A 1037 -41.37 1.20 -2.19
N PRO A 1038 -41.85 1.09 -3.45
CA PRO A 1038 -43.15 0.51 -3.77
C PRO A 1038 -43.23 -1.01 -3.51
N VAL A 1039 -42.10 -1.67 -3.25
CA VAL A 1039 -42.03 -3.10 -2.90
C VAL A 1039 -42.45 -3.34 -1.44
N VAL A 1040 -42.37 -2.32 -0.58
CA VAL A 1040 -42.82 -2.44 0.81
C VAL A 1040 -44.34 -2.39 0.84
N LEU A 1041 -44.96 -3.46 1.36
CA LEU A 1041 -46.41 -3.58 1.43
C LEU A 1041 -47.02 -2.52 2.37
N PRO A 1042 -48.26 -2.05 2.08
CA PRO A 1042 -48.97 -1.14 2.98
C PRO A 1042 -49.13 -1.74 4.38
N MET A 1043 -48.74 -0.96 5.40
CA MET A 1043 -48.80 -1.36 6.81
C MET A 1043 -50.24 -1.22 7.34
N LYS A 1044 -50.70 -2.18 8.15
CA LYS A 1044 -52.06 -2.20 8.69
C LYS A 1044 -52.30 -1.06 9.67
N VAL A 1045 -51.26 -0.64 10.39
CA VAL A 1045 -51.34 0.43 11.38
C VAL A 1045 -51.74 1.78 10.77
N VAL A 1046 -51.45 2.01 9.49
CA VAL A 1046 -51.79 3.27 8.81
C VAL A 1046 -53.30 3.44 8.75
N ALA A 1047 -54.00 2.41 8.21
CA ALA A 1047 -55.45 2.44 8.09
C ALA A 1047 -56.13 2.55 9.47
N SER A 1048 -55.68 1.75 10.45
CA SER A 1048 -56.26 1.78 11.79
C SER A 1048 -56.00 3.10 12.53
N SER A 1049 -54.89 3.79 12.26
CA SER A 1049 -54.60 5.11 12.84
C SER A 1049 -55.51 6.20 12.27
N ILE A 1050 -55.76 6.17 10.95
CA ILE A 1050 -56.70 7.09 10.29
C ILE A 1050 -58.12 6.84 10.82
N ASP A 1051 -58.53 5.57 10.93
CA ASP A 1051 -59.84 5.21 11.46
C ASP A 1051 -60.02 5.63 12.92
N LEU A 1052 -58.99 5.48 13.75
CA LEU A 1052 -58.99 5.95 15.14
C LEU A 1052 -59.12 7.48 15.23
N ALA A 1053 -58.33 8.21 14.44
CA ALA A 1053 -58.42 9.68 14.40
C ALA A 1053 -59.81 10.15 13.94
N ARG A 1054 -60.43 9.45 12.98
CA ARG A 1054 -61.79 9.72 12.54
C ARG A 1054 -62.82 9.43 13.64
N ALA A 1055 -62.70 8.28 14.31
CA ALA A 1055 -63.61 7.88 15.39
C ALA A 1055 -63.56 8.85 16.59
N LEU A 1056 -62.41 9.45 16.85
CA LEU A 1056 -62.22 10.47 17.90
C LEU A 1056 -62.53 11.90 17.42
N GLY A 1057 -62.95 12.09 16.16
CA GLY A 1057 -63.29 13.41 15.62
C GLY A 1057 -62.10 14.35 15.40
N LEU A 1058 -60.88 13.83 15.34
CA LEU A 1058 -59.64 14.60 15.23
C LEU A 1058 -59.07 14.70 13.81
N LEU A 1059 -59.50 13.80 12.91
CA LEU A 1059 -58.99 13.74 11.54
C LEU A 1059 -59.21 15.08 10.82
N ASP A 1060 -58.17 15.59 10.17
CA ASP A 1060 -58.12 16.85 9.40
C ASP A 1060 -58.45 18.13 10.21
N THR A 1061 -58.50 18.02 11.55
CA THR A 1061 -58.69 19.18 12.45
C THR A 1061 -57.56 19.31 13.47
N HIS A 1062 -57.11 18.20 14.02
CA HIS A 1062 -56.02 18.12 15.00
C HIS A 1062 -54.99 17.05 14.62
N VAL A 1063 -55.36 16.04 13.84
CA VAL A 1063 -54.46 14.98 13.37
C VAL A 1063 -54.47 14.92 11.84
N PHE A 1064 -53.29 15.05 11.24
CA PHE A 1064 -53.09 15.15 9.79
C PHE A 1064 -52.13 14.07 9.28
N PHE A 1065 -52.46 13.47 8.14
CA PHE A 1065 -51.65 12.42 7.52
C PHE A 1065 -51.22 12.83 6.11
N ASN A 1066 -49.91 12.90 5.87
CA ASN A 1066 -49.34 13.16 4.55
C ASN A 1066 -48.78 11.88 3.91
N ASP A 1067 -48.82 11.79 2.59
CA ASP A 1067 -48.32 10.61 1.86
C ASP A 1067 -46.80 10.44 2.02
N TRP A 1068 -46.04 11.47 1.63
CA TRP A 1068 -44.58 11.53 1.74
C TRP A 1068 -44.07 12.98 1.58
N VAL A 1069 -42.98 13.33 2.27
CA VAL A 1069 -42.26 14.61 2.09
C VAL A 1069 -40.96 14.36 1.32
N PRO A 1070 -40.68 15.08 0.21
CA PRO A 1070 -39.39 15.01 -0.50
C PRO A 1070 -38.20 15.30 0.43
N TYR A 1071 -37.05 14.67 0.16
CA TYR A 1071 -35.88 14.78 1.05
C TYR A 1071 -35.42 16.22 1.25
N ASP A 1072 -35.41 17.02 0.18
CA ASP A 1072 -34.97 18.42 0.20
C ASP A 1072 -35.96 19.36 0.92
N ASP A 1073 -37.24 19.01 0.96
CA ASP A 1073 -38.27 19.80 1.65
C ASP A 1073 -38.39 19.44 3.14
N ARG A 1074 -37.79 18.32 3.58
CA ARG A 1074 -37.89 17.79 4.95
C ARG A 1074 -37.51 18.83 6.02
N ALA A 1075 -36.49 19.63 5.74
CA ALA A 1075 -35.99 20.67 6.64
C ALA A 1075 -37.08 21.67 7.04
N ALA A 1076 -37.92 22.10 6.10
CA ALA A 1076 -38.96 23.09 6.36
C ALA A 1076 -40.00 22.59 7.36
N TYR A 1077 -40.43 21.33 7.22
CA TYR A 1077 -41.39 20.70 8.13
C TYR A 1077 -40.82 20.54 9.55
N LEU A 1078 -39.56 20.12 9.65
CA LEU A 1078 -38.88 19.93 10.94
C LEU A 1078 -38.69 21.26 11.68
N LEU A 1079 -38.30 22.32 10.97
CA LEU A 1079 -37.98 23.62 11.58
C LEU A 1079 -39.24 24.40 12.01
N GLU A 1080 -40.40 24.12 11.41
CA GLU A 1080 -41.70 24.68 11.82
C GLU A 1080 -42.38 23.93 13.00
N ALA A 1081 -41.97 22.70 13.28
CA ALA A 1081 -42.51 21.94 14.40
C ALA A 1081 -42.02 22.50 15.75
N ASP A 1082 -42.80 22.26 16.80
CA ASP A 1082 -42.45 22.66 18.16
C ASP A 1082 -41.94 21.47 18.97
N LEU A 1083 -42.49 20.27 18.74
CA LEU A 1083 -42.10 19.04 19.43
C LEU A 1083 -41.98 17.86 18.46
N GLY A 1084 -40.91 17.08 18.59
CA GLY A 1084 -40.76 15.79 17.91
C GLY A 1084 -41.38 14.67 18.75
N VAL A 1085 -42.19 13.80 18.15
CA VAL A 1085 -42.84 12.69 18.86
C VAL A 1085 -42.49 11.34 18.25
N SER A 1086 -42.18 10.35 19.10
CA SER A 1086 -41.90 8.98 18.65
C SER A 1086 -42.31 7.94 19.67
N THR A 1087 -43.45 7.30 19.43
CA THR A 1087 -44.03 6.26 20.29
C THR A 1087 -43.93 4.88 19.66
N HIS A 1088 -43.58 3.88 20.47
CA HIS A 1088 -43.34 2.51 20.05
C HIS A 1088 -43.55 1.56 21.23
N LEU A 1089 -43.79 0.28 20.91
CA LEU A 1089 -43.99 -0.75 21.92
C LEU A 1089 -42.65 -1.30 22.44
N ALA A 1090 -42.63 -1.81 23.67
CA ALA A 1090 -41.44 -2.44 24.25
C ALA A 1090 -41.31 -3.90 23.76
N HIS A 1091 -40.43 -4.12 22.78
CA HIS A 1091 -40.11 -5.44 22.25
C HIS A 1091 -38.62 -5.54 21.84
N LEU A 1092 -38.21 -6.72 21.35
CA LEU A 1092 -36.79 -7.02 21.12
C LEU A 1092 -36.19 -6.21 19.96
N GLU A 1093 -36.94 -5.99 18.87
CA GLU A 1093 -36.52 -5.10 17.78
C GLU A 1093 -36.28 -3.69 18.32
N THR A 1094 -37.25 -3.12 19.05
CA THR A 1094 -37.16 -1.79 19.68
C THR A 1094 -35.88 -1.59 20.47
N ARG A 1095 -35.45 -2.60 21.23
CA ARG A 1095 -34.25 -2.52 22.07
C ARG A 1095 -32.99 -2.21 21.26
N PHE A 1096 -32.88 -2.76 20.05
CA PHE A 1096 -31.71 -2.64 19.19
C PHE A 1096 -31.92 -1.68 18.00
N SER A 1097 -33.11 -1.08 17.84
CA SER A 1097 -33.35 -0.13 16.76
C SER A 1097 -32.54 1.15 16.94
N PHE A 1098 -32.01 1.65 15.83
CA PHE A 1098 -31.46 2.99 15.73
C PHE A 1098 -32.42 3.87 14.93
N ARG A 1099 -33.38 4.50 15.61
CA ARG A 1099 -34.48 5.24 14.96
C ARG A 1099 -33.99 6.55 14.36
N THR A 1100 -33.73 6.56 13.05
CA THR A 1100 -33.15 7.70 12.33
C THR A 1100 -33.97 8.99 12.43
N ARG A 1101 -35.30 8.92 12.61
CA ARG A 1101 -36.14 10.12 12.85
C ARG A 1101 -35.69 10.95 14.04
N MET A 1102 -35.10 10.32 15.06
CA MET A 1102 -34.62 11.03 16.25
C MET A 1102 -33.47 11.98 15.89
N LEU A 1103 -32.66 11.61 14.89
CA LEU A 1103 -31.59 12.47 14.39
C LEU A 1103 -32.14 13.71 13.70
N ASP A 1104 -33.27 13.61 13.02
CA ASP A 1104 -33.93 14.76 12.41
C ASP A 1104 -34.42 15.75 13.47
N TYR A 1105 -34.95 15.23 14.58
CA TYR A 1105 -35.36 16.06 15.72
C TYR A 1105 -34.16 16.71 16.41
N ILE A 1106 -33.09 15.95 16.65
CA ILE A 1106 -31.84 16.46 17.22
C ILE A 1106 -31.24 17.54 16.32
N TRP A 1107 -31.18 17.29 15.01
CA TRP A 1107 -30.71 18.25 14.01
C TRP A 1107 -31.55 19.53 14.02
N ALA A 1108 -32.88 19.41 14.03
CA ALA A 1108 -33.79 20.55 14.06
C ALA A 1108 -33.90 21.23 15.43
N ARG A 1109 -33.19 20.71 16.44
CA ARG A 1109 -33.23 21.16 17.84
C ARG A 1109 -34.65 21.14 18.43
N LEU A 1110 -35.43 20.13 18.06
CA LEU A 1110 -36.76 19.90 18.58
C LEU A 1110 -36.66 19.16 19.92
N PRO A 1111 -37.34 19.63 20.98
CA PRO A 1111 -37.57 18.83 22.16
C PRO A 1111 -38.35 17.55 21.79
N ILE A 1112 -37.94 16.42 22.37
CA ILE A 1112 -38.40 15.08 21.97
C ILE A 1112 -39.30 14.49 23.05
N VAL A 1113 -40.50 14.04 22.70
CA VAL A 1113 -41.33 13.18 23.54
C VAL A 1113 -41.37 11.78 22.95
N CYS A 1114 -40.86 10.80 23.68
CA CYS A 1114 -40.81 9.42 23.19
C CYS A 1114 -41.14 8.40 24.27
N THR A 1115 -41.49 7.19 23.83
CA THR A 1115 -41.64 6.04 24.74
C THR A 1115 -40.27 5.42 25.05
N ALA A 1116 -40.14 4.82 26.23
CA ALA A 1116 -38.95 4.10 26.65
C ALA A 1116 -38.73 2.80 25.86
N GLY A 1117 -37.48 2.35 25.78
CA GLY A 1117 -37.14 1.00 25.30
C GLY A 1117 -36.02 0.95 24.27
N ASP A 1118 -35.79 2.04 23.54
CA ASP A 1118 -34.79 2.09 22.47
C ASP A 1118 -33.48 2.79 22.83
N TYR A 1119 -32.58 2.97 21.86
CA TYR A 1119 -31.31 3.65 22.07
C TYR A 1119 -31.46 5.15 22.33
N PHE A 1120 -32.38 5.82 21.64
CA PHE A 1120 -32.52 7.27 21.72
C PHE A 1120 -33.31 7.70 22.95
N ALA A 1121 -34.27 6.92 23.44
CA ALA A 1121 -35.00 7.17 24.67
C ALA A 1121 -34.02 7.33 25.85
N ASP A 1122 -33.01 6.46 25.94
CA ASP A 1122 -31.99 6.58 26.98
C ASP A 1122 -31.17 7.86 26.85
N LEU A 1123 -30.86 8.30 25.62
CA LEU A 1123 -30.18 9.57 25.38
C LEU A 1123 -31.08 10.78 25.71
N VAL A 1124 -32.38 10.71 25.37
CA VAL A 1124 -33.35 11.76 25.67
C VAL A 1124 -33.44 11.97 27.19
N ALA A 1125 -33.55 10.88 27.96
CA ALA A 1125 -33.56 10.94 29.41
C ALA A 1125 -32.21 11.41 29.99
N ALA A 1126 -31.09 10.81 29.55
CA ALA A 1126 -29.78 11.08 30.15
C ALA A 1126 -29.22 12.47 29.83
N ARG A 1127 -29.57 13.05 28.68
CA ARG A 1127 -29.06 14.35 28.22
C ARG A 1127 -30.12 15.46 28.28
N GLY A 1128 -31.30 15.20 28.81
CA GLY A 1128 -32.37 16.19 28.92
C GLY A 1128 -32.78 16.77 27.56
N LEU A 1129 -33.04 15.90 26.57
CA LEU A 1129 -33.47 16.31 25.22
C LEU A 1129 -35.01 16.46 25.12
N GLY A 1130 -35.73 16.20 26.21
CA GLY A 1130 -37.17 16.19 26.27
C GLY A 1130 -37.68 15.20 27.33
N SER A 1131 -38.75 14.46 27.04
CA SER A 1131 -39.42 13.58 28.00
C SER A 1131 -39.54 12.14 27.49
N VAL A 1132 -39.33 11.18 28.39
CA VAL A 1132 -39.50 9.75 28.13
C VAL A 1132 -40.65 9.20 28.96
N VAL A 1133 -41.54 8.45 28.32
CA VAL A 1133 -42.75 7.87 28.96
C VAL A 1133 -42.82 6.35 28.79
N SER A 1134 -43.65 5.69 29.59
CA SER A 1134 -43.94 4.27 29.48
C SER A 1134 -44.69 3.97 28.18
N PRO A 1135 -44.31 2.92 27.43
CA PRO A 1135 -45.07 2.47 26.27
C PRO A 1135 -46.54 2.17 26.60
N GLY A 1136 -47.47 2.66 25.77
CA GLY A 1136 -48.91 2.45 25.96
C GLY A 1136 -49.59 3.34 27.02
N ASP A 1137 -48.84 4.18 27.74
CA ASP A 1137 -49.39 5.06 28.77
C ASP A 1137 -49.85 6.40 28.17
N VAL A 1138 -51.17 6.51 27.93
CA VAL A 1138 -51.79 7.69 27.32
C VAL A 1138 -51.70 8.90 28.26
N ASP A 1139 -51.94 8.72 29.56
CA ASP A 1139 -51.97 9.80 30.54
C ASP A 1139 -50.58 10.42 30.72
N GLN A 1140 -49.55 9.57 30.84
CA GLN A 1140 -48.17 10.04 30.95
C GLN A 1140 -47.73 10.76 29.67
N LEU A 1141 -48.12 10.27 28.50
CA LEU A 1141 -47.80 10.89 27.22
C LEU A 1141 -48.47 12.26 27.06
N ALA A 1142 -49.77 12.37 27.38
CA ALA A 1142 -50.50 13.64 27.36
C ALA A 1142 -49.88 14.65 28.33
N THR A 1143 -49.53 14.21 29.55
CA THR A 1143 -48.89 15.05 30.56
C THR A 1143 -47.51 15.56 30.11
N ALA A 1144 -46.69 14.68 29.52
CA ALA A 1144 -45.38 15.05 29.01
C ALA A 1144 -45.46 16.08 27.87
N ILE A 1145 -46.42 15.90 26.95
CA ILE A 1145 -46.69 16.85 25.86
C ILE A 1145 -47.14 18.20 26.44
N ALA A 1146 -48.15 18.21 27.32
CA ALA A 1146 -48.65 19.45 27.94
C ALA A 1146 -47.54 20.22 28.69
N SER A 1147 -46.74 19.51 29.49
CA SER A 1147 -45.63 20.11 30.24
C SER A 1147 -44.65 20.83 29.31
N LEU A 1148 -44.22 20.17 28.23
CA LEU A 1148 -43.33 20.79 27.25
C LEU A 1148 -44.03 21.85 26.39
N MET A 1149 -45.35 21.84 26.25
CA MET A 1149 -46.10 22.94 25.59
C MET A 1149 -46.19 24.19 26.47
N ASP A 1150 -46.18 24.03 27.79
CA ASP A 1150 -46.38 25.13 28.74
C ASP A 1150 -45.07 25.71 29.30
N ASP A 1151 -43.97 24.96 29.22
CA ASP A 1151 -42.66 25.37 29.74
C ASP A 1151 -41.67 25.76 28.62
N ASP A 1152 -41.65 27.06 28.29
CA ASP A 1152 -40.69 27.67 27.35
C ASP A 1152 -39.23 27.41 27.73
N ARG A 1153 -38.93 27.41 29.03
CA ARG A 1153 -37.56 27.23 29.52
C ARG A 1153 -37.11 25.80 29.30
N ALA A 1154 -37.95 24.82 29.63
CA ALA A 1154 -37.66 23.41 29.38
C ALA A 1154 -37.47 23.12 27.89
N ARG A 1155 -38.27 23.75 27.01
CA ARG A 1155 -38.07 23.65 25.55
C ARG A 1155 -36.72 24.23 25.11
N ALA A 1156 -36.36 25.41 25.61
CA ALA A 1156 -35.10 26.07 25.27
C ALA A 1156 -33.88 25.26 25.75
N GLU A 1157 -33.94 24.70 26.97
CA GLU A 1157 -32.89 23.83 27.52
C GLU A 1157 -32.75 22.55 26.69
N ALA A 1158 -33.86 21.88 26.35
CA ALA A 1158 -33.85 20.70 25.48
C ALA A 1158 -33.27 20.99 24.08
N ALA A 1159 -33.65 22.12 23.48
CA ALA A 1159 -33.14 22.55 22.17
C ALA A 1159 -31.62 22.80 22.21
N ALA A 1160 -31.11 23.41 23.29
CA ALA A 1160 -29.67 23.62 23.48
C ALA A 1160 -28.92 22.28 23.63
N ASN A 1161 -29.47 21.32 24.38
CA ASN A 1161 -28.89 20.00 24.53
C ASN A 1161 -28.89 19.21 23.21
N CYS A 1162 -29.96 19.32 22.41
CA CYS A 1162 -30.01 18.78 21.05
C CYS A 1162 -28.91 19.37 20.16
N ALA A 1163 -28.64 20.68 20.26
CA ALA A 1163 -27.57 21.33 19.49
C ALA A 1163 -26.19 20.73 19.79
N VAL A 1164 -25.88 20.50 21.08
CA VAL A 1164 -24.62 19.86 21.50
C VAL A 1164 -24.51 18.45 20.93
N LEU A 1165 -25.58 17.65 21.04
CA LEU A 1165 -25.59 16.29 20.52
C LEU A 1165 -25.50 16.24 18.99
N ALA A 1166 -26.12 17.18 18.28
CA ALA A 1166 -26.02 17.29 16.82
C ALA A 1166 -24.56 17.47 16.36
N GLU A 1167 -23.76 18.25 17.09
CA GLU A 1167 -22.33 18.42 16.82
C GLU A 1167 -21.54 17.11 16.98
N GLU A 1168 -21.89 16.28 17.95
CA GLU A 1168 -21.27 14.96 18.14
C GLU A 1168 -21.66 13.97 17.04
N LEU A 1169 -22.89 14.10 16.52
CA LEU A 1169 -23.47 13.18 15.54
C LEU A 1169 -23.24 13.58 14.08
N ARG A 1170 -22.41 14.60 13.81
CA ARG A 1170 -22.02 14.97 12.44
C ARG A 1170 -21.47 13.78 11.64
N TRP A 1171 -21.87 13.63 10.38
CA TRP A 1171 -21.38 12.55 9.49
C TRP A 1171 -19.86 12.45 9.48
N SER A 1172 -19.15 13.58 9.37
CA SER A 1172 -17.69 13.65 9.40
C SER A 1172 -17.04 13.10 10.67
N ARG A 1173 -17.77 13.08 11.80
CA ARG A 1173 -17.29 12.55 13.09
C ARG A 1173 -17.69 11.09 13.27
N VAL A 1174 -18.94 10.75 12.99
CA VAL A 1174 -19.46 9.39 13.26
C VAL A 1174 -18.86 8.33 12.33
N VAL A 1175 -18.33 8.71 11.16
CA VAL A 1175 -17.63 7.78 10.26
C VAL A 1175 -16.16 7.56 10.62
N GLU A 1176 -15.64 8.15 11.70
CA GLU A 1176 -14.23 8.06 12.07
C GLU A 1176 -13.67 6.62 12.11
N PRO A 1177 -14.38 5.60 12.65
CA PRO A 1177 -13.91 4.22 12.55
C PRO A 1177 -13.72 3.74 11.12
N MET A 1178 -14.64 4.09 10.21
CA MET A 1178 -14.55 3.73 8.80
C MET A 1178 -13.45 4.53 8.08
N ARG A 1179 -13.24 5.80 8.48
CA ARG A 1179 -12.13 6.61 7.97
C ARG A 1179 -10.77 5.98 8.31
N ARG A 1180 -10.54 5.60 9.57
CA ARG A 1180 -9.33 4.88 10.00
C ARG A 1180 -9.14 3.57 9.23
N PHE A 1181 -10.22 2.84 8.99
CA PHE A 1181 -10.17 1.62 8.18
C PHE A 1181 -9.82 1.91 6.71
N CYS A 1182 -10.34 2.99 6.11
CA CYS A 1182 -9.97 3.40 4.76
C CYS A 1182 -8.50 3.78 4.64
N GLU A 1183 -7.94 4.47 5.63
CA GLU A 1183 -6.53 4.85 5.66
C GLU A 1183 -5.62 3.62 5.80
N ALA A 1184 -6.02 2.61 6.58
CA ALA A 1184 -5.26 1.38 6.79
C ALA A 1184 -6.11 0.10 6.60
N PRO A 1185 -6.51 -0.22 5.35
CA PRO A 1185 -7.40 -1.35 5.07
C PRO A 1185 -6.68 -2.67 5.34
N HIS A 1186 -7.33 -3.55 6.07
CA HIS A 1186 -6.75 -4.82 6.50
C HIS A 1186 -7.79 -5.94 6.46
N PHE A 1187 -7.32 -7.16 6.24
CA PHE A 1187 -8.11 -8.35 6.48
C PHE A 1187 -8.18 -8.61 7.99
N ALA A 1188 -9.29 -9.17 8.47
CA ALA A 1188 -9.38 -9.58 9.86
C ALA A 1188 -8.23 -10.56 10.20
N ALA A 1189 -7.70 -10.48 11.42
CA ALA A 1189 -6.52 -11.25 11.84
C ALA A 1189 -6.69 -12.77 11.67
N ASP A 1190 -7.92 -13.27 11.80
CA ASP A 1190 -8.28 -14.66 11.59
C ASP A 1190 -8.35 -15.06 10.10
N ARG A 1191 -8.65 -14.13 9.19
CA ARG A 1191 -8.77 -14.34 7.74
C ARG A 1191 -7.50 -14.00 6.94
N ALA A 1192 -6.60 -13.18 7.46
CA ALA A 1192 -5.42 -12.71 6.72
C ALA A 1192 -4.57 -13.83 6.08
N ARG A 1193 -4.43 -14.99 6.75
CA ARG A 1193 -3.69 -16.15 6.21
C ARG A 1193 -4.43 -16.91 5.11
N SER A 1194 -5.76 -17.04 5.20
CA SER A 1194 -6.54 -17.79 4.21
C SER A 1194 -6.63 -17.01 2.90
N VAL A 1195 -6.78 -15.69 2.97
CA VAL A 1195 -6.79 -14.80 1.79
C VAL A 1195 -5.43 -14.76 1.11
N ALA A 1196 -4.32 -14.70 1.87
CA ALA A 1196 -2.98 -14.82 1.30
C ALA A 1196 -2.80 -16.13 0.50
N GLY A 1197 -3.31 -17.24 1.03
CA GLY A 1197 -3.34 -18.53 0.34
C GLY A 1197 -4.26 -18.56 -0.90
N LEU A 1198 -5.43 -17.91 -0.84
CA LEU A 1198 -6.39 -17.85 -1.95
C LEU A 1198 -5.91 -16.93 -3.09
N ARG A 1199 -5.27 -15.80 -2.75
CA ARG A 1199 -4.63 -14.89 -3.72
C ARG A 1199 -3.55 -15.61 -4.51
N ALA A 1200 -2.72 -16.39 -3.83
CA ALA A 1200 -1.72 -17.24 -4.49
C ALA A 1200 -2.35 -18.28 -5.44
N ARG A 1201 -3.52 -18.84 -5.10
CA ARG A 1201 -4.26 -19.82 -5.94
C ARG A 1201 -5.02 -19.17 -7.09
N LEU A 1202 -5.60 -17.99 -6.92
CA LEU A 1202 -6.31 -17.25 -7.96
C LEU A 1202 -5.36 -16.63 -8.98
N GLN A 1203 -4.19 -16.14 -8.55
CA GLN A 1203 -3.09 -15.78 -9.44
C GLN A 1203 -2.71 -16.98 -10.33
N HIS A 1204 -2.62 -18.18 -9.76
CA HIS A 1204 -2.39 -19.41 -10.51
C HIS A 1204 -3.52 -19.74 -11.52
N ALA A 1205 -4.79 -19.58 -11.14
CA ALA A 1205 -5.93 -19.81 -12.04
C ALA A 1205 -6.05 -18.77 -13.17
N TYR A 1206 -5.71 -17.50 -12.89
CA TYR A 1206 -5.66 -16.43 -13.88
C TYR A 1206 -4.58 -16.68 -14.95
N ARG A 1207 -3.39 -17.17 -14.54
CA ARG A 1207 -2.35 -17.64 -15.48
C ARG A 1207 -2.88 -18.71 -16.41
N VAL A 1208 -3.63 -19.69 -15.89
CA VAL A 1208 -4.25 -20.77 -16.68
C VAL A 1208 -5.32 -20.24 -17.64
N SER A 1209 -6.17 -19.30 -17.22
CA SER A 1209 -7.19 -18.69 -18.08
C SER A 1209 -6.58 -17.89 -19.23
N LYS A 1210 -5.52 -17.13 -18.97
CA LYS A 1210 -4.78 -16.38 -19.99
C LYS A 1210 -4.11 -17.32 -20.98
N LEU A 1211 -3.58 -18.45 -20.50
CA LEU A 1211 -3.06 -19.54 -21.33
C LEU A 1211 -4.14 -20.05 -22.29
N VAL A 1212 -5.30 -20.44 -21.75
CA VAL A 1212 -6.43 -20.97 -22.53
C VAL A 1212 -6.92 -19.96 -23.55
N LYS A 1213 -7.06 -18.68 -23.19
CA LYS A 1213 -7.48 -17.62 -24.12
C LYS A 1213 -6.46 -17.44 -25.26
N ARG A 1214 -5.16 -17.53 -24.95
CA ARG A 1214 -4.07 -17.43 -25.93
C ARG A 1214 -4.04 -18.66 -26.85
N THR A 1215 -4.26 -19.86 -26.32
CA THR A 1215 -4.36 -21.11 -27.08
C THR A 1215 -5.61 -21.13 -27.98
N VAL A 1216 -6.75 -20.64 -27.51
CA VAL A 1216 -8.00 -20.54 -28.31
C VAL A 1216 -7.87 -19.55 -29.46
N LEU A 1217 -7.22 -18.40 -29.23
CA LEU A 1217 -6.91 -17.41 -30.27
C LEU A 1217 -5.89 -17.95 -31.28
N GLN A 1218 -4.90 -18.72 -30.84
CA GLN A 1218 -3.94 -19.41 -31.72
C GLN A 1218 -4.56 -20.58 -32.50
N MET A 1219 -5.67 -21.14 -32.03
CA MET A 1219 -6.44 -22.19 -32.71
C MET A 1219 -7.46 -21.63 -33.73
N GLY A 1220 -7.49 -20.32 -33.97
CA GLY A 1220 -8.33 -19.68 -34.99
C GLY A 1220 -9.84 -19.66 -34.67
N ILE A 1221 -10.22 -19.89 -33.41
CA ILE A 1221 -11.61 -19.89 -32.97
C ILE A 1221 -12.09 -18.44 -32.80
N SER A 1222 -13.16 -18.06 -33.50
CA SER A 1222 -13.70 -16.69 -33.46
C SER A 1222 -14.25 -16.33 -32.06
N GLU A 1223 -14.24 -15.03 -31.73
CA GLU A 1223 -14.75 -14.52 -30.44
C GLU A 1223 -16.20 -14.96 -30.14
N ARG A 1224 -17.05 -15.03 -31.18
CA ARG A 1224 -18.43 -15.56 -31.07
C ARG A 1224 -18.48 -17.04 -30.67
N GLN A 1225 -17.55 -17.86 -31.16
CA GLN A 1225 -17.47 -19.28 -30.80
C GLN A 1225 -16.90 -19.47 -29.39
N PHE A 1226 -16.00 -18.58 -28.96
CA PHE A 1226 -15.49 -18.58 -27.58
C PHE A 1226 -16.57 -18.17 -26.57
N GLU A 1227 -17.43 -17.20 -26.90
CA GLU A 1227 -18.58 -16.86 -26.05
C GLU A 1227 -19.65 -17.97 -26.02
N ALA A 1228 -19.89 -18.67 -27.14
CA ALA A 1228 -20.76 -19.84 -27.14
C ALA A 1228 -20.20 -21.00 -26.28
N PHE A 1229 -18.87 -21.19 -26.24
CA PHE A 1229 -18.20 -22.15 -25.36
C PHE A 1229 -18.38 -21.81 -23.87
N LYS A 1230 -18.40 -20.52 -23.51
CA LYS A 1230 -18.68 -20.08 -22.13
C LYS A 1230 -20.14 -20.28 -21.72
N GLN A 1231 -21.09 -20.13 -22.66
CA GLN A 1231 -22.53 -20.25 -22.38
C GLN A 1231 -23.04 -21.71 -22.28
N LEU A 1232 -22.32 -22.69 -22.85
CA LEU A 1232 -22.74 -24.10 -22.90
C LEU A 1232 -22.44 -24.93 -21.63
N ALA A 1233 -21.85 -24.36 -20.57
CA ALA A 1233 -21.41 -25.11 -19.40
C ALA A 1233 -22.03 -24.59 -18.08
N PRO A 1234 -22.87 -25.38 -17.39
CA PRO A 1234 -23.19 -25.09 -15.99
C PRO A 1234 -21.92 -25.18 -15.16
N VAL A 1235 -21.71 -24.20 -14.28
CA VAL A 1235 -20.56 -24.11 -13.38
C VAL A 1235 -20.62 -25.25 -12.35
N ARG A 1236 -20.02 -26.40 -12.65
CA ARG A 1236 -19.53 -27.34 -11.64
C ARG A 1236 -18.02 -27.21 -11.55
N TYR A 1237 -17.55 -26.58 -10.47
CA TYR A 1237 -16.14 -26.50 -10.10
C TYR A 1237 -15.58 -27.93 -9.95
N GLY A 1238 -14.51 -28.26 -10.68
CA GLY A 1238 -13.81 -29.55 -10.56
C GLY A 1238 -13.43 -30.25 -11.88
N MET A 1239 -14.01 -29.88 -13.03
CA MET A 1239 -13.65 -30.53 -14.30
C MET A 1239 -12.38 -29.94 -14.94
N SER A 1240 -11.41 -30.79 -15.29
CA SER A 1240 -10.19 -30.41 -16.00
C SER A 1240 -10.51 -29.82 -17.38
N VAL A 1241 -9.70 -28.86 -17.85
CA VAL A 1241 -9.85 -28.20 -19.16
C VAL A 1241 -9.86 -29.24 -20.30
N ARG A 1242 -9.08 -30.32 -20.15
CA ARG A 1242 -9.03 -31.45 -21.09
C ARG A 1242 -10.41 -32.12 -21.25
N ASN A 1243 -11.10 -32.41 -20.15
CA ASN A 1243 -12.41 -33.07 -20.20
C ASN A 1243 -13.49 -32.15 -20.83
N ARG A 1244 -13.38 -30.84 -20.65
CA ARG A 1244 -14.29 -29.85 -21.28
C ARG A 1244 -14.07 -29.75 -22.80
N LEU A 1245 -12.81 -29.78 -23.26
CA LEU A 1245 -12.46 -29.82 -24.67
C LEU A 1245 -12.92 -31.13 -25.35
N THR A 1246 -12.81 -32.26 -24.66
CA THR A 1246 -13.28 -33.56 -25.16
C THR A 1246 -14.81 -33.59 -25.31
N MET A 1247 -15.57 -33.04 -24.36
CA MET A 1247 -17.03 -32.94 -24.48
C MET A 1247 -17.48 -31.99 -25.60
N PHE A 1248 -16.75 -30.88 -25.79
CA PHE A 1248 -17.04 -29.94 -26.87
C PHE A 1248 -16.77 -30.56 -28.26
N ARG A 1249 -15.67 -31.32 -28.40
CA ARG A 1249 -15.36 -32.10 -29.62
C ARG A 1249 -16.33 -33.26 -29.86
N ALA A 1250 -16.89 -33.86 -28.80
CA ALA A 1250 -17.85 -34.95 -28.93
C ALA A 1250 -19.24 -34.51 -29.41
N ARG A 1251 -19.62 -33.23 -29.25
CA ARG A 1251 -20.95 -32.70 -29.60
C ARG A 1251 -21.03 -32.00 -30.95
N ARG A 1252 -19.91 -31.47 -31.47
CA ARG A 1252 -19.81 -31.03 -32.86
C ARG A 1252 -19.01 -32.10 -33.58
N GLY A 1253 -19.70 -33.03 -34.24
CA GLY A 1253 -19.02 -33.90 -35.19
C GLY A 1253 -18.26 -33.02 -36.19
N THR A 1254 -16.96 -33.32 -36.36
CA THR A 1254 -15.88 -32.53 -36.99
C THR A 1254 -15.04 -31.67 -36.05
#